data_AF-C0VYC6-F1
#
_entry.id   AF-C0VYC6-F1
#
_cell.length_a   1.000
_cell.length_b   1.000
_cell.length_c   1.000
_cell.angle_alpha   90.00
_cell.angle_beta   90.00
_cell.angle_gamma   90.00
#
_symmetry.space_group_name_H-M   'P 1'
#
loop_
_entity.id
_entity.type
_entity.pdbx_description
1 polymer ?
#
loop_
_entity_poly.entity_id
_entity_poly.type
_entity_poly.pdbx_seq_one_letter_code
_entity_poly.pdbx_strand_id
1 'polypeptide(L)'
;MTIIAAADGSALKNPGPTGWAWAIDESTWRAGGFKHGTNNIGELYAVLDLLKSTAHLDEPLHILADSRYVIDSMTKWIHGWKRKDWKKADGSPVLNVELIQEIDALMQGRKVTFEWVRGHSGHDMNEFVDEKARAAATAFRDGYSPDEGPGLSANLREDIQVPAADIPATSAPITNEGALHAEIPEWDLFSFTIESASIAEPVSTQKGTSLLYPDLADTTESHTAYRIHGMNVVDHHINVPLDHANPRGQQISLFVREVNDGELPDLTKPALVFMQGGPGGRGVRPGDYRGGWVGQALKKYRVFILDQRGTGLSTRLDEGTLSAFGSPVQAAAYLKHFRADSIVRDAEIVRERLNGGNKWSSLGQSYGGFINTTYLSLAPQALNAVYYTGGLPGLTSIDEIYTRTYLATAKRNEVYFNRFKQDEPVLRDLVQYLSTHEEFLPNGERLSVGRLRMLGMMLGGDSGFDQLHYLFEGAFSTINGQKRLNKQFLDNVYRQVSMGDSPLYALMHETIYAGVLESLKGIPTAWGAWRLLDKVGSEIPAGFASSPEPRDLSTPIYLTGEHIYPWLFEEDYALRPLKEIAEILAMDTDWTPLYDKSVLASNEVPGAAAVYFEDMFVPTELSLETGALANIRTWVTNEYQHDGLRMDGAKIFERLEFLATE
;
A
#
# COMPACT_ATOMS: atom_id res chain seq x y z
N MET A 1 39.91 -23.73 -10.14
CA MET A 1 39.00 -23.76 -8.98
C MET A 1 38.33 -22.40 -8.91
N THR A 2 37.03 -22.33 -8.64
CA THR A 2 36.28 -21.06 -8.55
C THR A 2 36.10 -20.73 -7.08
N ILE A 3 36.43 -19.49 -6.70
CA ILE A 3 36.16 -18.96 -5.36
C ILE A 3 34.70 -18.51 -5.33
N ILE A 4 33.93 -19.01 -4.38
CA ILE A 4 32.55 -18.59 -4.13
C ILE A 4 32.57 -17.73 -2.88
N ALA A 5 31.99 -16.54 -2.93
CA ALA A 5 31.94 -15.63 -1.80
C ALA A 5 30.58 -14.95 -1.70
N ALA A 6 30.03 -14.86 -0.50
CA ALA A 6 28.88 -14.00 -0.22
C ALA A 6 29.35 -12.58 0.12
N ALA A 7 28.57 -11.57 -0.26
CA ALA A 7 28.86 -10.17 0.03
C ALA A 7 27.56 -9.40 0.31
N ASP A 8 27.54 -8.63 1.39
CA ASP A 8 26.35 -7.90 1.85
C ASP A 8 26.70 -6.60 2.60
N GLY A 9 25.72 -5.70 2.71
CA GLY A 9 25.81 -4.44 3.42
C GLY A 9 24.55 -4.14 4.22
N SER A 10 24.74 -3.57 5.42
CA SER A 10 23.66 -3.22 6.33
C SER A 10 23.81 -1.79 6.83
N ALA A 11 22.81 -0.95 6.59
CA ALA A 11 22.68 0.38 7.19
C ALA A 11 21.63 0.38 8.31
N LEU A 12 22.02 0.77 9.53
CA LEU A 12 21.08 0.83 10.68
C LEU A 12 20.03 1.95 10.53
N LYS A 13 20.36 2.94 9.70
CA LYS A 13 19.48 4.00 9.20
C LYS A 13 20.03 4.35 7.82
N ASN A 14 19.19 4.66 6.85
CA ASN A 14 19.62 4.89 5.47
C ASN A 14 19.30 6.34 5.03
N PRO A 15 20.25 7.31 5.12
CA PRO A 15 21.66 7.16 5.48
C PRO A 15 21.93 7.19 7.00
N GLY A 16 23.03 6.57 7.41
CA GLY A 16 23.41 6.38 8.82
C GLY A 16 24.61 5.44 8.99
N PRO A 17 24.92 5.00 10.23
CA PRO A 17 25.96 4.01 10.47
C PRO A 17 25.72 2.76 9.62
N THR A 18 26.70 2.42 8.81
CA THR A 18 26.60 1.37 7.80
C THR A 18 27.79 0.44 7.92
N GLY A 19 27.53 -0.85 7.81
CA GLY A 19 28.54 -1.88 7.73
C GLY A 19 28.45 -2.64 6.42
N TRP A 20 29.54 -3.32 6.10
CA TRP A 20 29.69 -4.17 4.93
C TRP A 20 30.46 -5.43 5.36
N ALA A 21 30.20 -6.55 4.70
CA ALA A 21 30.94 -7.78 4.92
C ALA A 21 30.97 -8.68 3.68
N TRP A 22 32.02 -9.48 3.56
CA TRP A 22 32.09 -10.58 2.61
C TRP A 22 32.71 -11.82 3.26
N ALA A 23 32.35 -13.01 2.76
CA ALA A 23 32.89 -14.27 3.26
C ALA A 23 32.98 -15.33 2.16
N ILE A 24 34.07 -16.08 2.14
CA ILE A 24 34.22 -17.32 1.33
C ILE A 24 33.70 -18.52 2.13
N ASP A 25 34.07 -18.55 3.41
CA ASP A 25 33.65 -19.51 4.44
C ASP A 25 33.71 -18.83 5.82
N GLU A 26 33.29 -19.52 6.88
CA GLU A 26 33.26 -18.96 8.25
C GLU A 26 34.64 -18.58 8.82
N SER A 27 35.72 -19.10 8.24
CA SER A 27 37.11 -18.82 8.61
C SER A 27 37.80 -17.79 7.71
N THR A 28 37.16 -17.41 6.61
CA THR A 28 37.70 -16.52 5.57
C THR A 28 36.69 -15.44 5.22
N TRP A 29 36.66 -14.37 6.03
CA TRP A 29 35.73 -13.26 5.87
C TRP A 29 36.34 -11.93 6.30
N ARG A 30 35.76 -10.83 5.83
CA ARG A 30 36.03 -9.49 6.33
C ARG A 30 34.77 -8.68 6.53
N ALA A 31 34.82 -7.76 7.49
CA ALA A 31 33.79 -6.75 7.67
C ALA A 31 34.40 -5.39 7.98
N GLY A 32 33.63 -4.34 7.73
CA GLY A 32 33.99 -2.98 8.05
C GLY A 32 32.77 -2.07 7.97
N GLY A 33 32.98 -0.76 8.06
CA GLY A 33 31.85 0.16 8.02
C GLY A 33 32.27 1.62 8.04
N PHE A 34 31.27 2.48 8.15
CA PHE A 34 31.42 3.93 8.18
C PHE A 34 30.31 4.54 9.05
N LYS A 35 30.62 5.68 9.69
CA LYS A 35 29.66 6.40 10.54
C LYS A 35 28.45 6.92 9.77
N HIS A 36 28.60 7.16 8.47
CA HIS A 36 27.54 7.70 7.62
C HIS A 36 27.66 7.11 6.21
N GLY A 37 26.62 6.40 5.78
CA GLY A 37 26.46 5.89 4.43
C GLY A 37 25.07 5.28 4.24
N THR A 38 24.83 4.67 3.09
CA THR A 38 23.56 4.04 2.72
C THR A 38 23.72 2.53 2.59
N ASN A 39 22.63 1.77 2.57
CA ASN A 39 22.70 0.32 2.36
C ASN A 39 23.45 -0.02 1.07
N ASN A 40 23.10 0.66 -0.03
CA ASN A 40 23.76 0.51 -1.33
C ASN A 40 25.26 0.82 -1.29
N ILE A 41 25.71 1.76 -0.44
CA ILE A 41 27.15 2.01 -0.25
C ILE A 41 27.77 0.80 0.46
N GLY A 42 27.14 0.27 1.52
CA GLY A 42 27.61 -0.94 2.21
C GLY A 42 27.75 -2.15 1.28
N GLU A 43 26.71 -2.44 0.51
CA GLU A 43 26.69 -3.58 -0.42
C GLU A 43 27.74 -3.44 -1.53
N LEU A 44 27.90 -2.24 -2.12
CA LEU A 44 28.95 -1.98 -3.11
C LEU A 44 30.35 -2.10 -2.48
N TYR A 45 30.52 -1.63 -1.24
CA TYR A 45 31.80 -1.68 -0.56
C TYR A 45 32.23 -3.10 -0.19
N ALA A 46 31.27 -3.97 0.16
CA ALA A 46 31.53 -5.39 0.39
C ALA A 46 32.13 -6.05 -0.86
N VAL A 47 31.53 -5.82 -2.03
CA VAL A 47 32.06 -6.32 -3.31
C VAL A 47 33.41 -5.68 -3.67
N LEU A 48 33.56 -4.38 -3.43
CA LEU A 48 34.82 -3.68 -3.67
C LEU A 48 35.96 -4.26 -2.83
N ASP A 49 35.75 -4.47 -1.54
CA ASP A 49 36.77 -5.01 -0.65
C ASP A 49 37.09 -6.47 -0.96
N LEU A 50 36.09 -7.29 -1.31
CA LEU A 50 36.30 -8.66 -1.77
C LEU A 50 37.19 -8.70 -3.02
N LEU A 51 36.92 -7.83 -4.00
CA LEU A 51 37.71 -7.76 -5.23
C LEU A 51 39.13 -7.26 -4.98
N LYS A 52 39.32 -6.30 -4.06
CA LYS A 52 40.66 -5.84 -3.63
C LYS A 52 41.42 -6.95 -2.91
N SER A 53 40.76 -7.63 -1.98
CA SER A 53 41.35 -8.71 -1.18
C SER A 53 41.77 -9.91 -2.03
N THR A 54 41.05 -10.19 -3.11
CA THR A 54 41.34 -11.30 -4.03
C THR A 54 42.12 -10.88 -5.29
N ALA A 55 42.58 -9.63 -5.39
CA ALA A 55 43.18 -9.09 -6.62
C ALA A 55 44.48 -9.81 -7.07
N HIS A 56 45.17 -10.49 -6.15
CA HIS A 56 46.39 -11.24 -6.41
C HIS A 56 46.14 -12.71 -6.81
N LEU A 57 44.87 -13.12 -6.88
CA LEU A 57 44.45 -14.47 -7.25
C LEU A 57 43.97 -14.51 -8.70
N ASP A 58 44.37 -15.56 -9.43
CA ASP A 58 44.00 -15.80 -10.82
C ASP A 58 42.70 -16.63 -10.95
N GLU A 59 42.22 -17.19 -9.83
CA GLU A 59 41.02 -18.01 -9.76
C GLU A 59 39.75 -17.19 -10.11
N PRO A 60 38.79 -17.77 -10.87
CA PRO A 60 37.49 -17.13 -11.08
C PRO A 60 36.75 -16.88 -9.77
N LEU A 61 36.04 -15.76 -9.70
CA LEU A 61 35.24 -15.36 -8.53
C LEU A 61 33.75 -15.43 -8.87
N HIS A 62 32.97 -16.06 -7.99
CA HIS A 62 31.53 -16.15 -8.06
C HIS A 62 30.94 -15.52 -6.80
N ILE A 63 30.31 -14.35 -6.96
CA ILE A 63 29.83 -13.52 -5.85
C ILE A 63 28.33 -13.76 -5.68
N LEU A 64 27.94 -14.22 -4.50
CA LEU A 64 26.56 -14.29 -4.04
C LEU A 64 26.22 -12.96 -3.37
N ALA A 65 25.15 -12.31 -3.81
CA ALA A 65 24.63 -11.10 -3.18
C ALA A 65 23.11 -11.07 -3.30
N ASP A 66 22.42 -10.52 -2.30
CA ASP A 66 20.97 -10.31 -2.36
C ASP A 66 20.59 -8.92 -2.89
N SER A 67 21.57 -8.02 -2.98
CA SER A 67 21.45 -6.72 -3.63
C SER A 67 21.35 -6.83 -5.15
N ARG A 68 20.12 -6.68 -5.65
CA ARG A 68 19.88 -6.47 -7.09
C ARG A 68 20.55 -5.21 -7.60
N TYR A 69 20.70 -4.18 -6.76
CA TYR A 69 21.37 -2.94 -7.15
C TYR A 69 22.84 -3.20 -7.51
N VAL A 70 23.59 -3.92 -6.67
CA VAL A 70 24.99 -4.27 -6.94
C VAL A 70 25.08 -5.14 -8.20
N ILE A 71 24.27 -6.20 -8.28
CA ILE A 71 24.33 -7.15 -9.40
C ILE A 71 24.00 -6.47 -10.73
N ASP A 72 22.91 -5.71 -10.79
CA ASP A 72 22.49 -5.03 -12.03
C ASP A 72 23.46 -3.90 -12.39
N SER A 73 24.04 -3.22 -11.38
CA SER A 73 25.09 -2.22 -11.60
C SER A 73 26.32 -2.83 -12.25
N MET A 74 26.73 -4.04 -11.89
CA MET A 74 27.94 -4.70 -12.43
C MET A 74 27.71 -5.48 -13.72
N THR A 75 26.48 -5.94 -13.97
CA THR A 75 26.19 -6.87 -15.08
C THR A 75 25.37 -6.27 -16.20
N LYS A 76 24.43 -5.36 -15.91
CA LYS A 76 23.47 -4.83 -16.89
C LYS A 76 23.76 -3.39 -17.25
N TRP A 77 23.91 -2.53 -16.24
CA TRP A 77 23.87 -1.08 -16.44
C TRP A 77 25.23 -0.47 -16.77
N ILE A 78 26.32 -1.07 -16.31
CA ILE A 78 27.69 -0.55 -16.45
C ILE A 78 28.08 -0.20 -17.89
N HIS A 79 27.67 -1.03 -18.86
CA HIS A 79 27.97 -0.80 -20.27
C HIS A 79 27.24 0.43 -20.83
N GLY A 80 26.00 0.66 -20.38
CA GLY A 80 25.22 1.83 -20.74
C GLY A 80 25.79 3.09 -20.12
N TRP A 81 26.17 3.02 -18.84
CA TRP A 81 26.76 4.15 -18.11
C TRP A 81 28.13 4.55 -18.67
N LYS A 82 29.03 3.61 -18.97
CA LYS A 82 30.32 3.90 -19.60
C LYS A 82 30.18 4.60 -20.95
N ARG A 83 29.16 4.25 -21.76
CA ARG A 83 28.88 4.92 -23.04
C ARG A 83 28.31 6.34 -22.88
N LYS A 84 27.72 6.64 -21.73
CA LYS A 84 27.05 7.93 -21.45
C LYS A 84 27.84 8.78 -20.45
N ASP A 85 29.16 8.59 -20.37
CA ASP A 85 30.02 9.34 -19.45
C ASP A 85 29.53 9.28 -17.99
N TRP A 86 29.15 8.07 -17.57
CA TRP A 86 28.61 7.76 -16.25
C TRP A 86 27.36 8.55 -15.85
N LYS A 87 26.50 8.80 -16.85
CA LYS A 87 25.17 9.38 -16.67
C LYS A 87 24.07 8.37 -16.99
N LYS A 88 22.94 8.53 -16.31
CA LYS A 88 21.70 7.78 -16.56
C LYS A 88 21.03 8.26 -17.85
N ALA A 89 19.94 7.60 -18.24
CA ALA A 89 19.22 7.92 -19.47
C ALA A 89 18.60 9.34 -19.47
N ASP A 90 18.27 9.85 -18.30
CA ASP A 90 17.75 11.19 -18.03
C ASP A 90 18.85 12.27 -17.92
N GLY A 91 20.13 11.91 -18.10
CA GLY A 91 21.27 12.83 -17.99
C GLY A 91 21.78 13.07 -16.56
N SER A 92 21.10 12.53 -15.54
CA SER A 92 21.55 12.61 -14.14
C SER A 92 22.79 11.74 -13.90
N PRO A 93 23.65 12.07 -12.90
CA PRO A 93 24.81 11.25 -12.57
C PRO A 93 24.39 9.89 -11.99
N VAL A 94 25.18 8.85 -12.28
CA VAL A 94 25.01 7.53 -11.64
C VAL A 94 25.30 7.66 -10.14
N LEU A 95 24.42 7.10 -9.31
CA LEU A 95 24.62 7.09 -7.85
C LEU A 95 25.81 6.19 -7.50
N ASN A 96 26.64 6.61 -6.55
CA ASN A 96 27.85 5.88 -6.13
C ASN A 96 28.82 5.58 -7.29
N VAL A 97 28.87 6.46 -8.30
CA VAL A 97 29.68 6.28 -9.52
C VAL A 97 31.14 5.97 -9.23
N GLU A 98 31.73 6.60 -8.21
CA GLU A 98 33.14 6.39 -7.83
C GLU A 98 33.39 4.94 -7.41
N LEU A 99 32.54 4.36 -6.55
CA LEU A 99 32.63 2.96 -6.14
C LEU A 99 32.43 2.00 -7.33
N ILE A 100 31.46 2.31 -8.20
CA ILE A 100 31.16 1.49 -9.38
C ILE A 100 32.35 1.51 -10.37
N GLN A 101 33.00 2.66 -10.56
CA GLN A 101 34.20 2.80 -11.39
C GLN A 101 35.37 2.00 -10.83
N GLU A 102 35.58 2.01 -9.52
CA GLU A 102 36.62 1.20 -8.87
C GLU A 102 36.35 -0.30 -9.04
N ILE A 103 35.11 -0.74 -8.84
CA ILE A 103 34.71 -2.13 -9.02
C ILE A 103 34.91 -2.57 -10.48
N ASP A 104 34.48 -1.76 -11.46
CA ASP A 104 34.70 -2.03 -12.89
C ASP A 104 36.19 -2.24 -13.19
N ALA A 105 37.05 -1.35 -12.69
CA ALA A 105 38.49 -1.43 -12.90
C ALA A 105 39.08 -2.72 -12.30
N LEU A 106 38.62 -3.13 -11.12
CA LEU A 106 39.07 -4.37 -10.46
C LEU A 106 38.53 -5.65 -11.11
N MET A 107 37.43 -5.58 -11.85
CA MET A 107 36.89 -6.71 -12.61
C MET A 107 37.56 -6.88 -13.99
N GLN A 108 38.20 -5.85 -14.53
CA GLN A 108 38.84 -5.91 -15.84
C GLN A 108 39.95 -6.97 -15.87
N GLY A 109 39.86 -7.90 -16.82
CA GLY A 109 40.83 -9.00 -16.98
C GLY A 109 40.59 -10.20 -16.06
N ARG A 110 39.59 -10.17 -15.17
CA ARG A 110 39.24 -11.27 -14.25
C ARG A 110 37.91 -11.91 -14.64
N LYS A 111 37.75 -13.20 -14.31
CA LYS A 111 36.47 -13.90 -14.48
C LYS A 111 35.63 -13.77 -13.21
N VAL A 112 34.86 -12.69 -13.12
CA VAL A 112 33.93 -12.42 -12.02
C VAL A 112 32.50 -12.64 -12.48
N THR A 113 31.72 -13.39 -11.71
CA THR A 113 30.30 -13.67 -11.97
C THR A 113 29.49 -13.38 -10.72
N PHE A 114 28.22 -13.03 -10.90
CA PHE A 114 27.31 -12.74 -9.80
C PHE A 114 26.12 -13.69 -9.83
N GLU A 115 25.66 -14.13 -8.67
CA GLU A 115 24.41 -14.85 -8.48
C GLU A 115 23.58 -14.10 -7.45
N TRP A 116 22.31 -13.87 -7.82
CA TRP A 116 21.37 -13.27 -6.90
C TRP A 116 20.83 -14.35 -5.96
N VAL A 117 21.10 -14.18 -4.68
CA VAL A 117 20.53 -15.01 -3.61
C VAL A 117 19.41 -14.23 -2.91
N ARG A 118 18.45 -14.94 -2.33
CA ARG A 118 17.32 -14.30 -1.65
C ARG A 118 17.71 -13.96 -0.20
N GLY A 119 17.56 -12.70 0.22
CA GLY A 119 17.73 -12.31 1.62
C GLY A 119 16.72 -13.03 2.55
N HIS A 120 17.22 -13.52 3.69
CA HIS A 120 16.48 -14.18 4.79
C HIS A 120 15.71 -15.48 4.50
N SER A 121 16.33 -16.47 3.84
CA SER A 121 16.28 -17.90 4.23
C SER A 121 16.90 -18.80 3.16
N GLY A 122 17.88 -19.63 3.57
CA GLY A 122 18.35 -20.79 2.80
C GLY A 122 19.76 -20.68 2.19
N HIS A 123 20.52 -19.65 2.56
CA HIS A 123 21.92 -19.49 2.14
C HIS A 123 22.79 -19.09 3.35
N ASP A 124 23.35 -20.09 4.04
CA ASP A 124 24.11 -19.94 5.29
C ASP A 124 25.21 -18.86 5.20
N MET A 125 25.95 -18.81 4.08
CA MET A 125 27.00 -17.81 3.88
C MET A 125 26.48 -16.39 3.66
N ASN A 126 25.27 -16.22 3.11
CA ASN A 126 24.65 -14.89 2.97
C ASN A 126 24.12 -14.38 4.32
N GLU A 127 23.50 -15.27 5.10
CA GLU A 127 23.05 -14.95 6.47
C GLU A 127 24.25 -14.60 7.37
N PHE A 128 25.37 -15.31 7.21
CA PHE A 128 26.60 -15.00 7.90
C PHE A 128 27.12 -13.58 7.58
N VAL A 129 27.17 -13.18 6.30
CA VAL A 129 27.66 -11.83 5.95
C VAL A 129 26.66 -10.72 6.32
N ASP A 130 25.35 -10.96 6.31
CA ASP A 130 24.35 -10.02 6.83
C ASP A 130 24.59 -9.74 8.33
N GLU A 131 24.78 -10.81 9.12
CA GLU A 131 25.08 -10.68 10.55
C GLU A 131 26.36 -9.86 10.78
N LYS A 132 27.43 -10.16 10.03
CA LYS A 132 28.70 -9.42 10.12
C LYS A 132 28.57 -7.96 9.70
N ALA A 133 27.85 -7.67 8.61
CA ALA A 133 27.62 -6.31 8.15
C ALA A 133 26.79 -5.51 9.18
N ARG A 134 25.76 -6.12 9.77
CA ARG A 134 24.93 -5.50 10.82
C ARG A 134 25.71 -5.27 12.11
N ALA A 135 26.55 -6.22 12.52
CA ALA A 135 27.45 -6.07 13.65
C ALA A 135 28.44 -4.91 13.44
N ALA A 136 29.00 -4.79 12.23
CA ALA A 136 29.89 -3.68 11.89
C ALA A 136 29.17 -2.33 11.90
N ALA A 137 27.97 -2.24 11.34
CA ALA A 137 27.15 -1.03 11.38
C ALA A 137 26.85 -0.58 12.82
N THR A 138 26.61 -1.54 13.71
CA THR A 138 26.38 -1.34 15.15
C THR A 138 27.62 -0.81 15.85
N ALA A 139 28.80 -1.36 15.54
CA ALA A 139 30.08 -0.85 16.05
C ALA A 139 30.31 0.63 15.70
N PHE A 140 30.03 1.00 14.45
CA PHE A 140 30.16 2.39 14.00
C PHE A 140 29.13 3.34 14.62
N ARG A 141 27.92 2.87 14.94
CA ARG A 141 26.92 3.64 15.70
C ARG A 141 27.42 3.94 17.12
N ASP A 142 28.00 2.93 17.76
CA ASP A 142 28.39 2.97 19.17
C ASP A 142 29.82 3.51 19.38
N GLY A 143 30.54 3.80 18.29
CA GLY A 143 31.84 4.47 18.32
C GLY A 143 33.04 3.56 18.61
N TYR A 144 32.92 2.25 18.42
CA TYR A 144 34.01 1.28 18.56
C TYR A 144 34.38 0.64 17.22
N SER A 145 35.58 0.03 17.14
CA SER A 145 36.04 -0.67 15.93
C SER A 145 35.34 -2.03 15.78
N PRO A 146 34.80 -2.37 14.61
CA PRO A 146 34.20 -3.68 14.39
C PRO A 146 35.26 -4.80 14.38
N ASP A 147 34.82 -6.04 14.56
CA ASP A 147 35.64 -7.21 14.21
C ASP A 147 35.78 -7.25 12.69
N GLU A 148 36.99 -7.00 12.19
CA GLU A 148 37.27 -6.98 10.76
C GLU A 148 37.42 -8.38 10.15
N GLY A 149 37.36 -9.43 10.98
CA GLY A 149 37.50 -10.82 10.55
C GLY A 149 38.94 -11.23 10.25
N PRO A 150 39.17 -12.54 10.06
CA PRO A 150 40.50 -13.11 9.83
C PRO A 150 41.10 -12.76 8.46
N GLY A 151 40.31 -12.22 7.53
CA GLY A 151 40.76 -11.89 6.17
C GLY A 151 41.05 -13.12 5.31
N LEU A 152 41.72 -12.88 4.19
CA LEU A 152 42.14 -13.94 3.28
C LEU A 152 43.42 -14.59 3.82
N SER A 153 43.38 -15.87 4.21
CA SER A 153 44.57 -16.58 4.67
C SER A 153 45.55 -16.84 3.50
N ALA A 154 46.85 -16.90 3.79
CA ALA A 154 47.89 -17.05 2.75
C ALA A 154 47.90 -18.42 2.04
N ASN A 155 47.06 -19.39 2.46
CA ASN A 155 47.08 -20.78 1.98
C ASN A 155 45.69 -21.32 1.58
N LEU A 156 44.96 -20.61 0.71
CA LEU A 156 43.68 -21.06 0.11
C LEU A 156 43.70 -22.42 -0.62
N ARG A 157 44.88 -23.01 -0.88
CA ARG A 157 45.03 -24.23 -1.69
C ARG A 157 44.88 -25.54 -0.93
N GLU A 158 44.93 -25.55 0.40
CA GLU A 158 44.89 -26.81 1.19
C GLU A 158 43.56 -27.09 1.90
N ASP A 159 42.71 -26.08 2.15
CA ASP A 159 41.57 -26.22 3.09
C ASP A 159 40.20 -26.53 2.46
N ILE A 160 40.09 -26.68 1.13
CA ILE A 160 38.81 -27.01 0.49
C ILE A 160 38.75 -28.52 0.20
N GLN A 161 38.29 -29.29 1.19
CA GLN A 161 37.95 -30.71 1.05
C GLN A 161 36.44 -30.87 0.80
N VAL A 162 36.08 -31.44 -0.35
CA VAL A 162 34.70 -31.77 -0.74
C VAL A 162 34.39 -33.23 -0.39
N PRO A 163 33.28 -33.59 0.27
CA PRO A 163 32.76 -34.96 0.24
C PRO A 163 31.73 -35.14 -0.88
N ALA A 164 31.88 -36.23 -1.63
CA ALA A 164 31.01 -36.66 -2.72
C ALA A 164 29.97 -37.71 -2.27
N ALA A 165 28.78 -37.64 -2.88
CA ALA A 165 27.74 -38.64 -3.18
C ALA A 165 27.49 -39.86 -2.26
N ASP A 166 26.23 -40.09 -1.85
CA ASP A 166 25.37 -41.23 -2.31
C ASP A 166 24.09 -41.41 -1.46
N ILE A 167 23.00 -41.81 -2.13
CA ILE A 167 21.74 -42.30 -1.54
C ILE A 167 21.76 -43.83 -1.58
N PRO A 168 21.39 -44.53 -0.48
CA PRO A 168 20.40 -45.59 -0.64
C PRO A 168 19.34 -45.66 0.46
N ALA A 169 18.16 -46.14 0.05
CA ALA A 169 16.98 -46.41 0.86
C ALA A 169 17.08 -47.71 1.67
N THR A 170 16.41 -47.79 2.85
CA THR A 170 15.36 -48.78 3.26
C THR A 170 15.20 -48.96 4.78
N SER A 171 13.92 -48.95 5.21
CA SER A 171 13.20 -49.67 6.30
C SER A 171 13.83 -49.96 7.70
N ALA A 172 13.25 -49.29 8.72
CA ALA A 172 12.58 -49.76 9.98
C ALA A 172 13.07 -51.01 10.77
N PRO A 173 12.65 -51.23 12.06
CA PRO A 173 12.09 -50.36 13.13
C PRO A 173 12.88 -50.51 14.47
N ILE A 174 12.40 -49.95 15.60
CA ILE A 174 12.46 -50.45 17.01
C ILE A 174 12.33 -49.27 18.01
N THR A 175 11.12 -48.99 18.48
CA THR A 175 10.51 -49.25 19.82
C THR A 175 10.57 -48.05 20.76
N ASN A 176 9.38 -47.49 21.00
CA ASN A 176 9.07 -46.61 22.12
C ASN A 176 8.71 -47.47 23.34
N GLU A 177 9.37 -47.22 24.48
CA GLU A 177 8.80 -47.40 25.82
C GLU A 177 9.56 -46.49 26.79
N GLY A 178 8.84 -45.64 27.52
CA GLY A 178 9.42 -44.76 28.54
C GLY A 178 8.62 -43.48 28.76
N ALA A 179 7.37 -43.63 29.21
CA ALA A 179 6.51 -42.53 29.61
C ALA A 179 7.08 -41.73 30.79
N LEU A 180 6.97 -40.40 30.72
CA LEU A 180 6.79 -39.53 31.88
C LEU A 180 5.64 -38.58 31.57
N HIS A 181 4.54 -38.79 32.29
CA HIS A 181 3.38 -37.92 32.33
C HIS A 181 3.75 -36.57 32.97
N ALA A 182 3.44 -35.49 32.25
CA ALA A 182 3.02 -34.22 32.84
C ALA A 182 2.03 -33.56 31.87
N GLU A 183 0.97 -33.00 32.42
CA GLU A 183 -0.30 -32.66 31.77
C GLU A 183 -0.16 -31.57 30.69
N ILE A 184 -0.87 -31.78 29.58
CA ILE A 184 -1.07 -30.81 28.51
C ILE A 184 -2.33 -29.99 28.86
N PRO A 185 -2.27 -28.66 29.00
CA PRO A 185 -3.49 -27.87 29.14
C PRO A 185 -4.23 -27.82 27.81
N GLU A 186 -5.51 -28.20 27.84
CA GLU A 186 -6.50 -27.90 26.81
C GLU A 186 -6.55 -26.39 26.56
N TRP A 187 -6.32 -25.97 25.31
CA TRP A 187 -6.64 -24.62 24.87
C TRP A 187 -8.13 -24.57 24.53
N ASP A 188 -8.93 -24.33 25.56
CA ASP A 188 -10.35 -24.03 25.45
C ASP A 188 -10.52 -22.66 24.76
N LEU A 189 -10.95 -22.70 23.50
CA LEU A 189 -11.21 -21.53 22.68
C LEU A 189 -12.56 -20.87 23.01
N PHE A 190 -13.10 -21.00 24.24
CA PHE A 190 -14.30 -20.28 24.69
C PHE A 190 -14.32 -20.04 26.22
N SER A 191 -13.27 -19.42 26.79
CA SER A 191 -13.37 -18.80 28.12
C SER A 191 -12.63 -17.47 28.23
N PHE A 192 -13.28 -16.40 27.79
CA PHE A 192 -13.09 -15.10 28.45
C PHE A 192 -14.34 -14.84 29.30
N THR A 193 -14.24 -15.19 30.59
CA THR A 193 -15.05 -14.57 31.62
C THR A 193 -14.81 -13.07 31.58
N ILE A 194 -15.90 -12.33 31.40
CA ILE A 194 -15.98 -10.89 31.67
C ILE A 194 -15.68 -10.71 33.17
N GLU A 195 -14.43 -10.40 33.52
CA GLU A 195 -14.21 -9.62 34.72
C GLU A 195 -14.75 -8.23 34.44
N SER A 196 -15.77 -7.85 35.21
CA SER A 196 -16.36 -6.53 35.20
C SER A 196 -15.30 -5.47 35.55
N ALA A 197 -14.55 -5.03 34.54
CA ALA A 197 -14.04 -3.68 34.53
C ALA A 197 -15.27 -2.77 34.65
N SER A 198 -15.30 -1.97 35.72
CA SER A 198 -16.41 -1.07 35.97
C SER A 198 -16.74 -0.34 34.68
N ILE A 199 -17.98 -0.48 34.22
CA ILE A 199 -18.59 0.48 33.31
C ILE A 199 -18.38 1.82 34.03
N ALA A 200 -17.39 2.59 33.57
CA ALA A 200 -17.36 3.99 33.91
C ALA A 200 -18.69 4.50 33.37
N GLU A 201 -19.61 4.80 34.28
CA GLU A 201 -20.85 5.46 33.93
C GLU A 201 -20.49 6.61 32.99
N PRO A 202 -21.25 6.84 31.91
CA PRO A 202 -21.10 8.08 31.19
C PRO A 202 -21.31 9.16 32.24
N VAL A 203 -20.25 9.89 32.59
CA VAL A 203 -20.43 11.15 33.30
C VAL A 203 -21.16 11.99 32.27
N SER A 204 -22.49 11.98 32.37
CA SER A 204 -23.38 12.95 31.77
C SER A 204 -22.99 14.27 32.40
N THR A 205 -21.91 14.87 31.90
CA THR A 205 -21.71 16.30 32.00
C THR A 205 -22.86 16.89 31.20
N GLN A 206 -23.80 17.47 31.96
CA GLN A 206 -24.84 18.38 31.46
C GLN A 206 -24.33 19.13 30.24
N LYS A 207 -25.08 19.14 29.12
CA LYS A 207 -24.98 20.08 27.97
C LYS A 207 -23.78 21.02 28.12
N GLY A 208 -22.60 20.44 27.95
CA GLY A 208 -21.35 21.12 28.26
C GLY A 208 -20.96 21.78 26.98
N THR A 209 -21.38 23.03 26.77
CA THR A 209 -20.74 23.92 25.81
C THR A 209 -19.24 23.69 25.90
N SER A 210 -18.65 23.14 24.84
CA SER A 210 -17.21 23.00 24.74
C SER A 210 -16.61 24.38 25.04
N LEU A 211 -15.93 24.51 26.19
CA LEU A 211 -15.28 25.75 26.62
C LEU A 211 -14.23 26.25 25.62
N LEU A 212 -13.91 25.43 24.61
CA LEU A 212 -12.91 25.68 23.58
C LEU A 212 -13.48 26.39 22.34
N TYR A 213 -14.81 26.37 22.17
CA TYR A 213 -15.51 27.04 21.07
C TYR A 213 -16.72 27.83 21.60
N PRO A 214 -16.50 28.87 22.43
CA PRO A 214 -17.58 29.64 23.05
C PRO A 214 -18.51 30.32 22.02
N ASP A 215 -18.01 30.61 20.82
CA ASP A 215 -18.77 31.22 19.72
C ASP A 215 -19.66 30.22 18.94
N LEU A 216 -19.55 28.91 19.20
CA LEU A 216 -20.38 27.88 18.54
C LEU A 216 -21.62 27.48 19.37
N ALA A 217 -21.82 28.09 20.54
CA ALA A 217 -22.88 27.75 21.48
C ALA A 217 -24.32 28.00 20.96
N ASP A 218 -24.47 28.77 19.87
CA ASP A 218 -25.77 29.17 19.30
C ASP A 218 -26.06 28.54 17.93
N THR A 219 -25.39 27.42 17.63
CA THR A 219 -25.56 26.68 16.37
C THR A 219 -26.32 25.36 16.59
N THR A 220 -26.94 24.81 15.54
CA THR A 220 -27.52 23.45 15.57
C THR A 220 -26.45 22.34 15.59
N GLU A 221 -25.18 22.71 15.74
CA GLU A 221 -24.03 21.80 15.69
C GLU A 221 -23.81 21.17 17.06
N SER A 222 -23.24 19.96 17.08
CA SER A 222 -22.89 19.28 18.32
C SER A 222 -21.38 19.04 18.39
N HIS A 223 -20.85 19.20 19.60
CA HIS A 223 -19.44 19.00 19.90
C HIS A 223 -19.31 18.11 21.14
N THR A 224 -18.57 17.00 21.01
CA THR A 224 -18.33 16.07 22.12
C THR A 224 -16.84 15.90 22.32
N ALA A 225 -16.34 16.31 23.49
CA ALA A 225 -14.93 16.19 23.85
C ALA A 225 -14.71 15.03 24.82
N TYR A 226 -13.66 14.25 24.60
CA TYR A 226 -13.28 13.11 25.43
C TYR A 226 -11.79 12.76 25.23
N ARG A 227 -11.28 11.77 25.99
CA ARG A 227 -9.87 11.37 25.92
C ARG A 227 -9.69 9.92 25.47
N ILE A 228 -8.70 9.70 24.60
CA ILE A 228 -8.22 8.36 24.20
C ILE A 228 -6.72 8.32 24.42
N HIS A 229 -6.24 7.41 25.27
CA HIS A 229 -4.81 7.18 25.55
C HIS A 229 -3.99 8.46 25.80
N GLY A 230 -4.60 9.44 26.47
CA GLY A 230 -3.96 10.72 26.79
C GLY A 230 -4.08 11.79 25.70
N MET A 231 -4.63 11.49 24.53
CA MET A 231 -4.94 12.49 23.51
C MET A 231 -6.31 13.11 23.77
N ASN A 232 -6.46 14.40 23.49
CA ASN A 232 -7.75 15.09 23.49
C ASN A 232 -8.42 14.90 22.12
N VAL A 233 -9.66 14.42 22.13
CA VAL A 233 -10.46 14.17 20.93
C VAL A 233 -11.73 14.99 21.03
N VAL A 234 -12.03 15.74 19.96
CA VAL A 234 -13.28 16.49 19.83
C VAL A 234 -13.99 16.03 18.56
N ASP A 235 -15.20 15.51 18.74
CA ASP A 235 -16.09 15.13 17.65
C ASP A 235 -17.02 16.30 17.35
N HIS A 236 -17.09 16.70 16.08
CA HIS A 236 -17.91 17.80 15.58
C HIS A 236 -18.94 17.27 14.59
N HIS A 237 -20.20 17.69 14.73
CA HIS A 237 -21.22 17.55 13.70
C HIS A 237 -21.61 18.92 13.15
N ILE A 238 -21.21 19.19 11.92
CA ILE A 238 -21.36 20.48 11.23
C ILE A 238 -22.42 20.34 10.14
N ASN A 239 -23.35 21.29 10.07
CA ASN A 239 -24.32 21.31 8.98
C ASN A 239 -23.72 22.01 7.75
N VAL A 240 -23.68 21.29 6.63
CA VAL A 240 -23.17 21.76 5.32
C VAL A 240 -24.24 21.58 4.24
N PRO A 241 -24.27 22.42 3.19
CA PRO A 241 -25.28 22.29 2.16
C PRO A 241 -25.03 21.01 1.35
N LEU A 242 -26.11 20.32 0.99
CA LEU A 242 -26.07 19.24 0.03
C LEU A 242 -25.52 19.77 -1.30
N ASP A 243 -26.16 20.79 -1.83
CA ASP A 243 -25.76 21.50 -3.04
C ASP A 243 -25.09 22.82 -2.67
N HIS A 244 -23.77 22.92 -2.89
CA HIS A 244 -23.01 24.13 -2.62
C HIS A 244 -23.37 25.30 -3.55
N ALA A 245 -24.01 25.06 -4.69
CA ALA A 245 -24.57 26.13 -5.53
C ALA A 245 -25.86 26.73 -4.93
N ASN A 246 -26.50 26.02 -4.00
CA ASN A 246 -27.69 26.46 -3.27
C ASN A 246 -27.47 26.33 -1.75
N PRO A 247 -26.68 27.23 -1.13
CA PRO A 247 -26.27 27.12 0.27
C PRO A 247 -27.41 27.26 1.29
N ARG A 248 -28.61 27.66 0.86
CA ARG A 248 -29.83 27.71 1.71
C ARG A 248 -30.77 26.52 1.47
N GLY A 249 -30.35 25.56 0.65
CA GLY A 249 -31.13 24.39 0.28
C GLY A 249 -31.11 23.31 1.36
N GLN A 250 -31.24 22.05 0.92
CA GLN A 250 -31.15 20.90 1.81
C GLN A 250 -29.76 20.86 2.47
N GLN A 251 -29.73 20.58 3.78
CA GLN A 251 -28.51 20.42 4.56
C GLN A 251 -28.24 18.93 4.81
N ILE A 252 -26.95 18.59 4.94
CA ILE A 252 -26.47 17.32 5.47
C ILE A 252 -25.57 17.58 6.67
N SER A 253 -25.43 16.57 7.54
CA SER A 253 -24.52 16.61 8.68
C SER A 253 -23.18 16.01 8.28
N LEU A 254 -22.11 16.77 8.49
CA LEU A 254 -20.73 16.35 8.31
C LEU A 254 -20.09 16.11 9.68
N PHE A 255 -19.52 14.93 9.87
CA PHE A 255 -18.74 14.55 11.03
C PHE A 255 -17.25 14.84 10.81
N VAL A 256 -16.64 15.52 11.78
CA VAL A 256 -15.20 15.79 11.81
C VAL A 256 -14.66 15.44 13.19
N ARG A 257 -13.56 14.69 13.23
CA ARG A 257 -12.83 14.40 14.46
C ARG A 257 -11.56 15.23 14.51
N GLU A 258 -11.46 16.10 15.50
CA GLU A 258 -10.24 16.83 15.84
C GLU A 258 -9.46 16.06 16.92
N VAL A 259 -8.16 15.85 16.69
CA VAL A 259 -7.26 15.18 17.64
C VAL A 259 -6.10 16.13 18.00
N ASN A 260 -5.77 16.17 19.29
CA ASN A 260 -4.75 17.03 19.88
C ASN A 260 -3.92 16.24 20.90
N ASP A 261 -2.62 16.56 21.03
CA ASP A 261 -1.67 15.90 21.94
C ASP A 261 -1.67 16.42 23.39
N GLY A 262 -2.41 17.49 23.67
CA GLY A 262 -2.53 18.10 25.00
C GLY A 262 -3.83 17.77 25.73
N GLU A 263 -3.98 18.30 26.95
CA GLU A 263 -5.24 18.23 27.70
C GLU A 263 -6.36 19.08 27.07
N LEU A 264 -5.96 20.15 26.38
CA LEU A 264 -6.82 21.04 25.61
C LEU A 264 -6.18 21.27 24.22
N PRO A 265 -6.96 21.60 23.18
CA PRO A 265 -6.45 22.01 21.88
C PRO A 265 -5.53 23.23 21.99
N ASP A 266 -4.33 23.11 21.41
CA ASP A 266 -3.42 24.24 21.24
C ASP A 266 -3.71 24.92 19.88
N LEU A 267 -4.54 25.96 19.93
CA LEU A 267 -4.96 26.70 18.73
C LEU A 267 -3.80 27.43 18.03
N THR A 268 -2.61 27.51 18.63
CA THR A 268 -1.42 28.07 17.99
C THR A 268 -0.75 27.10 17.02
N LYS A 269 -1.00 25.79 17.16
CA LYS A 269 -0.52 24.78 16.22
C LYS A 269 -1.25 24.89 14.88
N PRO A 270 -0.53 24.72 13.75
CA PRO A 270 -1.15 24.61 12.43
C PRO A 270 -2.12 23.43 12.38
N ALA A 271 -3.14 23.52 11.52
CA ALA A 271 -4.06 22.43 11.28
C ALA A 271 -3.59 21.53 10.12
N LEU A 272 -3.87 20.23 10.22
CA LEU A 272 -3.72 19.24 9.16
C LEU A 272 -5.08 18.54 8.97
N VAL A 273 -5.62 18.59 7.76
CA VAL A 273 -6.82 17.83 7.40
C VAL A 273 -6.46 16.53 6.70
N PHE A 274 -7.06 15.42 7.12
CA PHE A 274 -6.89 14.12 6.51
C PHE A 274 -8.07 13.76 5.59
N MET A 275 -7.74 13.50 4.34
CA MET A 275 -8.67 13.03 3.31
C MET A 275 -8.54 11.50 3.18
N GLN A 276 -9.63 10.81 3.48
CA GLN A 276 -9.67 9.35 3.50
C GLN A 276 -9.72 8.77 2.09
N GLY A 277 -9.10 7.60 1.92
CA GLY A 277 -9.18 6.80 0.70
C GLY A 277 -10.52 6.10 0.51
N GLY A 278 -10.68 5.41 -0.62
CA GLY A 278 -11.95 4.82 -1.01
C GLY A 278 -12.11 4.88 -2.53
N PRO A 279 -13.18 5.50 -3.07
CA PRO A 279 -14.15 6.40 -2.42
C PRO A 279 -15.08 5.68 -1.42
N GLY A 280 -15.84 6.42 -0.62
CA GLY A 280 -16.85 5.84 0.29
C GLY A 280 -16.32 5.40 1.67
N GLY A 281 -15.01 5.51 1.93
CA GLY A 281 -14.41 5.16 3.22
C GLY A 281 -14.75 6.16 4.32
N ARG A 282 -14.99 5.66 5.55
CA ARG A 282 -15.00 6.50 6.77
C ARG A 282 -13.57 6.87 7.16
N GLY A 283 -13.39 8.02 7.80
CA GLY A 283 -12.08 8.43 8.30
C GLY A 283 -11.48 7.41 9.28
N VAL A 284 -10.14 7.37 9.36
CA VAL A 284 -9.43 6.42 10.23
C VAL A 284 -9.82 6.59 11.70
N ARG A 285 -9.80 5.46 12.43
CA ARG A 285 -10.09 5.37 13.87
C ARG A 285 -9.07 4.42 14.53
N PRO A 286 -7.79 4.81 14.62
CA PRO A 286 -6.77 3.96 15.24
C PRO A 286 -7.10 3.72 16.72
N GLY A 287 -6.73 2.53 17.22
CA GLY A 287 -6.87 2.21 18.64
C GLY A 287 -6.03 3.13 19.53
N ASP A 288 -4.90 3.62 19.03
CA ASP A 288 -4.04 4.59 19.72
C ASP A 288 -3.55 5.67 18.72
N TYR A 289 -3.95 6.92 18.94
CA TYR A 289 -3.56 8.06 18.09
C TYR A 289 -2.09 8.46 18.25
N ARG A 290 -1.36 7.95 19.24
CA ARG A 290 0.07 8.24 19.42
C ARG A 290 0.95 7.48 18.43
N GLY A 291 0.40 6.47 17.75
CA GLY A 291 1.08 5.69 16.73
C GLY A 291 0.86 6.18 15.30
N GLY A 292 1.62 5.61 14.37
CA GLY A 292 1.46 5.83 12.92
C GLY A 292 1.62 7.30 12.50
N TRP A 293 1.01 7.65 11.37
CA TRP A 293 1.09 9.01 10.83
C TRP A 293 0.38 10.04 11.72
N VAL A 294 -0.70 9.65 12.42
CA VAL A 294 -1.43 10.57 13.31
C VAL A 294 -0.53 11.01 14.46
N GLY A 295 0.13 10.06 15.12
CA GLY A 295 1.06 10.36 16.21
C GLY A 295 2.24 11.22 15.76
N GLN A 296 2.77 10.97 14.55
CA GLN A 296 3.81 11.82 13.97
C GLN A 296 3.29 13.23 13.68
N ALA A 297 2.10 13.36 13.09
CA ALA A 297 1.50 14.66 12.76
C ALA A 297 1.19 15.48 14.02
N LEU A 298 0.68 14.86 15.08
CA LEU A 298 0.30 15.53 16.32
C LEU A 298 1.46 16.27 17.02
N LYS A 299 2.72 15.88 16.73
CA LYS A 299 3.91 16.61 17.19
C LYS A 299 3.93 18.07 16.73
N LYS A 300 3.33 18.37 15.58
CA LYS A 300 3.31 19.69 14.95
C LYS A 300 1.89 20.24 14.73
N TYR A 301 0.93 19.39 14.41
CA TYR A 301 -0.39 19.79 13.94
C TYR A 301 -1.50 19.47 14.94
N ARG A 302 -2.59 20.24 14.85
CA ARG A 302 -3.93 19.75 15.21
C ARG A 302 -4.47 18.95 14.03
N VAL A 303 -4.94 17.72 14.26
CA VAL A 303 -5.31 16.81 13.18
C VAL A 303 -6.82 16.73 13.06
N PHE A 304 -7.36 17.04 11.88
CA PHE A 304 -8.78 16.94 11.54
C PHE A 304 -9.00 15.74 10.61
N ILE A 305 -9.78 14.76 11.08
CA ILE A 305 -10.15 13.56 10.31
C ILE A 305 -11.62 13.70 9.92
N LEU A 306 -11.88 13.89 8.63
CA LEU A 306 -13.24 13.97 8.12
C LEU A 306 -13.77 12.57 7.86
N ASP A 307 -15.01 12.33 8.25
CA ASP A 307 -15.84 11.41 7.49
C ASP A 307 -16.38 12.23 6.31
N GLN A 308 -15.95 11.94 5.08
CA GLN A 308 -16.45 12.70 3.94
C GLN A 308 -17.97 12.54 3.82
N ARG A 309 -18.65 13.52 3.19
CA ARG A 309 -20.10 13.44 2.97
C ARG A 309 -20.51 12.05 2.47
N GLY A 310 -21.52 11.46 3.12
CA GLY A 310 -22.04 10.14 2.78
C GLY A 310 -21.32 8.96 3.45
N THR A 311 -20.21 9.18 4.16
CA THR A 311 -19.42 8.13 4.79
C THR A 311 -19.44 8.22 6.31
N GLY A 312 -19.16 7.10 6.98
CA GLY A 312 -19.03 7.06 8.44
C GLY A 312 -20.22 7.67 9.18
N LEU A 313 -19.95 8.71 9.96
CA LEU A 313 -20.92 9.46 10.75
C LEU A 313 -21.45 10.73 10.04
N SER A 314 -20.99 11.02 8.83
CA SER A 314 -21.50 12.09 7.97
C SER A 314 -22.66 11.59 7.13
N THR A 315 -23.88 12.09 7.35
CA THR A 315 -25.17 11.66 6.73
C THR A 315 -24.99 10.45 5.81
N ARG A 316 -24.84 9.28 6.44
CA ARG A 316 -24.32 8.06 5.79
C ARG A 316 -25.23 7.64 4.64
N LEU A 317 -24.63 7.19 3.55
CA LEU A 317 -25.34 6.56 2.44
C LEU A 317 -25.05 5.06 2.38
N ASP A 318 -26.13 4.31 2.23
CA ASP A 318 -26.20 2.86 2.18
C ASP A 318 -27.46 2.44 1.41
N GLU A 319 -27.71 1.14 1.33
CA GLU A 319 -28.87 0.61 0.63
C GLU A 319 -30.19 1.10 1.24
N GLY A 320 -30.28 1.22 2.56
CA GLY A 320 -31.50 1.66 3.25
C GLY A 320 -31.83 3.12 2.96
N THR A 321 -30.83 4.00 3.04
CA THR A 321 -30.99 5.44 2.79
C THR A 321 -31.23 5.77 1.33
N LEU A 322 -30.51 5.13 0.40
CA LEU A 322 -30.66 5.38 -1.04
C LEU A 322 -31.93 4.77 -1.62
N SER A 323 -32.38 3.62 -1.10
CA SER A 323 -33.65 3.00 -1.53
C SER A 323 -34.89 3.74 -1.01
N ALA A 324 -34.72 4.65 -0.04
CA ALA A 324 -35.81 5.47 0.50
C ALA A 324 -36.22 6.62 -0.44
N PHE A 325 -35.44 6.92 -1.48
CA PHE A 325 -35.80 7.91 -2.48
C PHE A 325 -36.98 7.41 -3.34
N GLY A 326 -37.81 8.34 -3.82
CA GLY A 326 -39.00 8.00 -4.62
C GLY A 326 -38.69 7.39 -5.99
N SER A 327 -37.44 7.48 -6.46
CA SER A 327 -36.97 6.83 -7.69
C SER A 327 -35.42 6.75 -7.73
N PRO A 328 -34.84 5.81 -8.48
CA PRO A 328 -33.40 5.74 -8.73
C PRO A 328 -32.81 7.00 -9.36
N VAL A 329 -33.57 7.69 -10.22
CA VAL A 329 -33.15 8.95 -10.84
C VAL A 329 -32.94 10.05 -9.79
N GLN A 330 -33.82 10.13 -8.80
CA GLN A 330 -33.67 11.09 -7.69
C GLN A 330 -32.47 10.76 -6.81
N ALA A 331 -32.25 9.47 -6.51
CA ALA A 331 -31.09 9.03 -5.75
C ALA A 331 -29.76 9.28 -6.50
N ALA A 332 -29.73 9.01 -7.81
CA ALA A 332 -28.57 9.30 -8.65
C ALA A 332 -28.26 10.80 -8.70
N ALA A 333 -29.28 11.66 -8.90
CA ALA A 333 -29.11 13.11 -8.85
C ALA A 333 -28.58 13.59 -7.50
N TYR A 334 -29.06 13.00 -6.39
CA TYR A 334 -28.55 13.28 -5.05
C TYR A 334 -27.07 12.90 -4.91
N LEU A 335 -26.66 11.74 -5.41
CA LEU A 335 -25.27 11.25 -5.38
C LEU A 335 -24.29 12.10 -6.19
N LYS A 336 -24.74 12.88 -7.18
CA LYS A 336 -23.87 13.82 -7.91
C LYS A 336 -23.23 14.86 -7.00
N HIS A 337 -23.85 15.14 -5.84
CA HIS A 337 -23.29 16.02 -4.82
C HIS A 337 -22.26 15.35 -3.90
N PHE A 338 -21.85 14.10 -4.13
CA PHE A 338 -20.96 13.35 -3.23
C PHE A 338 -19.53 13.17 -3.78
N ARG A 339 -19.16 13.95 -4.81
CA ARG A 339 -17.82 13.93 -5.43
C ARG A 339 -16.81 14.83 -4.73
N ALA A 340 -15.55 14.69 -5.13
CA ALA A 340 -14.40 15.39 -4.55
C ALA A 340 -14.57 16.91 -4.47
N ASP A 341 -15.21 17.54 -5.46
CA ASP A 341 -15.45 18.98 -5.48
C ASP A 341 -16.37 19.43 -4.33
N SER A 342 -17.38 18.62 -4.01
CA SER A 342 -18.29 18.88 -2.90
C SER A 342 -17.63 18.58 -1.54
N ILE A 343 -16.77 17.57 -1.49
CA ILE A 343 -15.94 17.25 -0.31
C ILE A 343 -14.94 18.39 -0.01
N VAL A 344 -14.32 18.98 -1.03
CA VAL A 344 -13.42 20.14 -0.87
C VAL A 344 -14.19 21.34 -0.31
N ARG A 345 -15.39 21.60 -0.81
CA ARG A 345 -16.22 22.71 -0.30
C ARG A 345 -16.69 22.48 1.14
N ASP A 346 -16.93 21.23 1.53
CA ASP A 346 -17.16 20.87 2.94
C ASP A 346 -15.93 21.16 3.79
N ALA A 347 -14.75 20.78 3.31
CA ALA A 347 -13.49 21.03 3.99
C ALA A 347 -13.25 22.54 4.19
N GLU A 348 -13.60 23.37 3.21
CA GLU A 348 -13.54 24.84 3.36
C GLU A 348 -14.47 25.37 4.44
N ILE A 349 -15.72 24.86 4.55
CA ILE A 349 -16.63 25.22 5.64
C ILE A 349 -16.04 24.81 7.00
N VAL A 350 -15.49 23.60 7.09
CA VAL A 350 -14.83 23.11 8.31
C VAL A 350 -13.63 24.00 8.68
N ARG A 351 -12.82 24.38 7.70
CA ARG A 351 -11.66 25.26 7.90
C ARG A 351 -12.08 26.64 8.39
N GLU A 352 -13.12 27.23 7.82
CA GLU A 352 -13.67 28.51 8.28
C GLU A 352 -14.20 28.41 9.72
N ARG A 353 -15.00 27.39 10.03
CA ARG A 353 -15.67 27.25 11.33
C ARG A 353 -14.75 26.79 12.46
N LEU A 354 -13.90 25.79 12.22
CA LEU A 354 -13.08 25.16 13.26
C LEU A 354 -11.62 25.62 13.27
N ASN A 355 -11.11 26.14 12.15
CA ASN A 355 -9.74 26.65 12.03
C ASN A 355 -9.68 28.18 11.83
N GLY A 356 -10.80 28.89 12.06
CA GLY A 356 -10.89 30.35 11.99
C GLY A 356 -10.55 30.92 10.60
N GLY A 357 -10.75 30.13 9.54
CA GLY A 357 -10.40 30.54 8.17
C GLY A 357 -8.90 30.64 7.91
N ASN A 358 -8.05 30.15 8.82
CA ASN A 358 -6.62 30.03 8.57
C ASN A 358 -6.35 28.93 7.54
N LYS A 359 -5.21 29.05 6.84
CA LYS A 359 -4.74 27.97 5.97
C LYS A 359 -4.42 26.72 6.79
N TRP A 360 -4.58 25.56 6.18
CA TRP A 360 -4.19 24.27 6.76
C TRP A 360 -3.43 23.41 5.76
N SER A 361 -2.71 22.39 6.25
CA SER A 361 -2.12 21.39 5.37
C SER A 361 -3.11 20.26 5.11
N SER A 362 -2.98 19.54 4.00
CA SER A 362 -3.82 18.38 3.71
C SER A 362 -3.00 17.12 3.46
N LEU A 363 -3.39 15.98 4.05
CA LEU A 363 -2.84 14.66 3.79
C LEU A 363 -3.92 13.76 3.20
N GLY A 364 -3.66 13.18 2.03
CA GLY A 364 -4.61 12.32 1.32
C GLY A 364 -4.03 10.94 1.02
N GLN A 365 -4.76 9.90 1.39
CA GLN A 365 -4.45 8.51 1.03
C GLN A 365 -5.33 8.05 -0.12
N SER A 366 -4.76 7.46 -1.17
CA SER A 366 -5.53 6.91 -2.30
C SER A 366 -6.49 7.96 -2.88
N TYR A 367 -7.80 7.68 -2.98
CA TYR A 367 -8.82 8.68 -3.33
C TYR A 367 -8.74 10.00 -2.53
N GLY A 368 -8.25 9.97 -1.29
CA GLY A 368 -7.96 11.18 -0.52
C GLY A 368 -6.94 12.11 -1.20
N GLY A 369 -5.97 11.55 -1.92
CA GLY A 369 -5.07 12.30 -2.78
C GLY A 369 -5.79 12.89 -4.01
N PHE A 370 -6.78 12.20 -4.58
CA PHE A 370 -7.59 12.72 -5.68
C PHE A 370 -8.41 13.94 -5.22
N ILE A 371 -8.89 13.90 -3.97
CA ILE A 371 -9.51 15.06 -3.30
C ILE A 371 -8.48 16.19 -3.16
N ASN A 372 -7.23 15.92 -2.76
CA ASN A 372 -6.19 16.94 -2.67
C ASN A 372 -5.91 17.63 -4.01
N THR A 373 -5.85 16.90 -5.12
CA THR A 373 -5.67 17.48 -6.47
C THR A 373 -6.88 18.33 -6.88
N THR A 374 -8.09 17.93 -6.48
CA THR A 374 -9.30 18.75 -6.63
C THR A 374 -9.20 20.02 -5.77
N TYR A 375 -8.68 19.91 -4.55
CA TYR A 375 -8.50 21.04 -3.63
C TYR A 375 -7.54 22.08 -4.21
N LEU A 376 -6.41 21.64 -4.78
CA LEU A 376 -5.49 22.54 -5.50
C LEU A 376 -6.15 23.23 -6.71
N SER A 377 -7.11 22.57 -7.37
CA SER A 377 -7.82 23.17 -8.51
C SER A 377 -8.86 24.20 -8.09
N LEU A 378 -9.51 24.02 -6.93
CA LEU A 378 -10.64 24.84 -6.50
C LEU A 378 -10.28 25.94 -5.49
N ALA A 379 -9.37 25.65 -4.57
CA ALA A 379 -9.05 26.55 -3.45
C ALA A 379 -7.58 26.43 -2.99
N PRO A 380 -6.58 26.58 -3.87
CA PRO A 380 -5.16 26.47 -3.48
C PRO A 380 -4.76 27.51 -2.43
N GLN A 381 -5.40 28.68 -2.41
CA GLN A 381 -5.18 29.73 -1.41
C GLN A 381 -5.48 29.30 0.03
N ALA A 382 -6.27 28.24 0.24
CA ALA A 382 -6.62 27.71 1.55
C ALA A 382 -5.54 26.79 2.15
N LEU A 383 -4.51 26.44 1.37
CA LEU A 383 -3.58 25.37 1.71
C LEU A 383 -2.18 25.92 2.06
N ASN A 384 -1.61 25.36 3.13
CA ASN A 384 -0.20 25.57 3.49
C ASN A 384 0.72 24.54 2.82
N ALA A 385 0.28 23.29 2.74
CA ALA A 385 0.98 22.21 2.06
C ALA A 385 0.01 21.08 1.71
N VAL A 386 0.37 20.24 0.73
CA VAL A 386 -0.40 19.05 0.34
C VAL A 386 0.49 17.81 0.29
N TYR A 387 0.01 16.73 0.90
CA TYR A 387 0.72 15.46 1.01
C TYR A 387 -0.12 14.35 0.40
N TYR A 388 0.51 13.50 -0.40
CA TYR A 388 -0.14 12.37 -1.09
C TYR A 388 0.52 11.07 -0.72
N THR A 389 -0.28 10.03 -0.51
CA THR A 389 0.19 8.65 -0.39
C THR A 389 -0.64 7.77 -1.33
N GLY A 390 0.00 7.20 -2.36
CA GLY A 390 -0.67 6.35 -3.36
C GLY A 390 -1.89 7.00 -4.03
N GLY A 391 -1.87 8.32 -4.27
CA GLY A 391 -3.10 9.08 -4.56
C GLY A 391 -2.95 10.28 -5.50
N LEU A 392 -1.92 10.32 -6.34
CA LEU A 392 -1.85 11.32 -7.41
C LEU A 392 -2.65 10.84 -8.62
N PRO A 393 -3.75 11.52 -9.01
CA PRO A 393 -4.63 11.03 -10.06
C PRO A 393 -4.01 11.15 -11.45
N GLY A 394 -4.38 10.26 -12.38
CA GLY A 394 -4.12 10.45 -13.79
C GLY A 394 -5.12 11.42 -14.42
N LEU A 395 -4.64 12.46 -15.12
CA LEU A 395 -5.48 13.46 -15.78
C LEU A 395 -5.80 13.08 -17.23
N THR A 396 -6.45 11.92 -17.38
CA THR A 396 -6.76 11.29 -18.68
C THR A 396 -8.13 10.58 -18.63
N SER A 397 -8.54 9.96 -19.75
CA SER A 397 -9.79 9.20 -19.84
C SER A 397 -9.77 7.94 -18.96
N ILE A 398 -10.94 7.52 -18.49
CA ILE A 398 -11.10 6.30 -17.69
C ILE A 398 -10.58 5.03 -18.41
N ASP A 399 -10.68 4.96 -19.74
CA ASP A 399 -10.20 3.81 -20.52
C ASP A 399 -8.67 3.66 -20.45
N GLU A 400 -7.95 4.78 -20.53
CA GLU A 400 -6.50 4.81 -20.38
C GLU A 400 -6.09 4.40 -18.96
N ILE A 401 -6.81 4.89 -17.96
CA ILE A 401 -6.59 4.52 -16.55
C ILE A 401 -6.78 3.01 -16.38
N TYR A 402 -7.92 2.46 -16.80
CA TYR A 402 -8.20 1.04 -16.61
C TYR A 402 -7.32 0.13 -17.46
N THR A 403 -6.94 0.53 -18.67
CA THR A 403 -5.98 -0.24 -19.48
C THR A 403 -4.68 -0.40 -18.70
N ARG A 404 -4.18 0.68 -18.09
CA ARG A 404 -2.97 0.63 -17.26
C ARG A 404 -3.16 -0.18 -15.98
N THR A 405 -4.27 -0.02 -15.26
CA THR A 405 -4.49 -0.79 -14.03
C THR A 405 -4.72 -2.27 -14.30
N TYR A 406 -5.34 -2.67 -15.42
CA TYR A 406 -5.38 -4.07 -15.83
C TYR A 406 -3.99 -4.63 -16.09
N LEU A 407 -3.14 -3.90 -16.84
CA LEU A 407 -1.77 -4.33 -17.11
C LEU A 407 -0.94 -4.45 -15.81
N ALA A 408 -1.06 -3.47 -14.91
CA ALA A 408 -0.41 -3.51 -13.61
C ALA A 408 -0.94 -4.67 -12.74
N THR A 409 -2.26 -4.91 -12.75
CA THR A 409 -2.89 -6.03 -12.02
C THR A 409 -2.42 -7.38 -12.55
N ALA A 410 -2.32 -7.55 -13.87
CA ALA A 410 -1.74 -8.76 -14.47
C ALA A 410 -0.31 -8.94 -14.00
N LYS A 411 0.48 -7.86 -13.97
CA LYS A 411 1.86 -7.94 -13.50
C LYS A 411 1.95 -8.38 -12.05
N ARG A 412 1.09 -7.86 -11.17
CA ARG A 412 1.03 -8.28 -9.77
C ARG A 412 0.61 -9.74 -9.62
N ASN A 413 -0.34 -10.22 -10.41
CA ASN A 413 -0.69 -11.65 -10.47
C ASN A 413 0.51 -12.52 -10.87
N GLU A 414 1.27 -12.13 -11.90
CA GLU A 414 2.47 -12.87 -12.33
C GLU A 414 3.52 -12.95 -11.22
N VAL A 415 3.78 -11.85 -10.51
CA VAL A 415 4.75 -11.85 -9.40
C VAL A 415 4.25 -12.74 -8.26
N TYR A 416 2.96 -12.68 -7.94
CA TYR A 416 2.34 -13.52 -6.91
C TYR A 416 2.46 -15.00 -7.23
N PHE A 417 2.00 -15.45 -8.41
CA PHE A 417 2.07 -16.87 -8.79
C PHE A 417 3.50 -17.36 -9.05
N ASN A 418 4.44 -16.48 -9.42
CA ASN A 418 5.85 -16.87 -9.47
C ASN A 418 6.44 -17.10 -8.07
N ARG A 419 5.96 -16.37 -7.06
CA ARG A 419 6.36 -16.55 -5.66
C ARG A 419 5.70 -17.79 -5.04
N PHE A 420 4.39 -17.95 -5.24
CA PHE A 420 3.57 -19.04 -4.69
C PHE A 420 3.01 -19.91 -5.83
N LYS A 421 3.89 -20.68 -6.48
CA LYS A 421 3.53 -21.51 -7.66
C LYS A 421 2.45 -22.54 -7.36
N GLN A 422 2.35 -22.98 -6.10
CA GLN A 422 1.34 -23.91 -5.61
C GLN A 422 -0.08 -23.34 -5.63
N ASP A 423 -0.24 -22.02 -5.63
CA ASP A 423 -1.53 -21.36 -5.54
C ASP A 423 -2.27 -21.30 -6.89
N GLU A 424 -1.54 -21.32 -8.01
CA GLU A 424 -2.16 -21.32 -9.34
C GLU A 424 -3.03 -22.57 -9.57
N PRO A 425 -2.56 -23.81 -9.29
CA PRO A 425 -3.42 -24.99 -9.31
C PRO A 425 -4.64 -24.89 -8.39
N VAL A 426 -4.49 -24.30 -7.19
CA VAL A 426 -5.60 -24.12 -6.25
C VAL A 426 -6.64 -23.16 -6.80
N LEU A 427 -6.23 -22.03 -7.40
CA LEU A 427 -7.16 -21.11 -8.06
C LEU A 427 -7.89 -21.78 -9.23
N ARG A 428 -7.20 -22.55 -10.07
CA ARG A 428 -7.82 -23.29 -11.17
C ARG A 428 -8.84 -24.31 -10.66
N ASP A 429 -8.50 -25.02 -9.59
CA ASP A 429 -9.41 -25.94 -8.91
C ASP A 429 -10.65 -25.24 -8.34
N LEU A 430 -10.48 -24.08 -7.71
CA LEU A 430 -11.58 -23.24 -7.22
C LEU A 430 -12.50 -22.79 -8.36
N VAL A 431 -11.93 -22.30 -9.47
CA VAL A 431 -12.69 -21.91 -10.66
C VAL A 431 -13.46 -23.10 -11.24
N GLN A 432 -12.80 -24.26 -11.40
CA GLN A 432 -13.45 -25.48 -11.87
C GLN A 432 -14.57 -25.93 -10.94
N TYR A 433 -14.36 -25.84 -9.63
CA TYR A 433 -15.34 -26.24 -8.63
C TYR A 433 -16.59 -25.33 -8.69
N LEU A 434 -16.40 -24.01 -8.66
CA LEU A 434 -17.49 -23.01 -8.73
C LEU A 434 -18.24 -23.01 -10.08
N SER A 435 -17.63 -23.53 -11.15
CA SER A 435 -18.30 -23.70 -12.44
C SER A 435 -19.31 -24.86 -12.47
N THR A 436 -19.18 -25.81 -11.54
CA THR A 436 -20.01 -27.04 -11.50
C THR A 436 -20.81 -27.20 -10.21
N HIS A 437 -20.56 -26.36 -9.20
CA HIS A 437 -21.22 -26.40 -7.90
C HIS A 437 -21.72 -25.00 -7.53
N GLU A 438 -22.86 -24.95 -6.83
CA GLU A 438 -23.30 -23.73 -6.16
C GLU A 438 -22.73 -23.71 -4.74
N GLU A 439 -22.02 -22.63 -4.42
CA GLU A 439 -21.50 -22.36 -3.08
C GLU A 439 -21.95 -20.99 -2.62
N PHE A 440 -22.11 -20.85 -1.30
CA PHE A 440 -22.67 -19.65 -0.70
C PHE A 440 -21.75 -19.11 0.38
N LEU A 441 -21.59 -17.79 0.39
CA LEU A 441 -20.96 -17.05 1.46
C LEU A 441 -21.86 -17.10 2.72
N PRO A 442 -21.33 -16.77 3.91
CA PRO A 442 -22.05 -16.95 5.17
C PRO A 442 -23.35 -16.16 5.28
N ASN A 443 -23.50 -15.07 4.51
CA ASN A 443 -24.72 -14.27 4.45
C ASN A 443 -25.76 -14.81 3.43
N GLY A 444 -25.46 -15.91 2.73
CA GLY A 444 -26.32 -16.55 1.74
C GLY A 444 -26.10 -16.09 0.29
N GLU A 445 -25.16 -15.18 0.03
CA GLU A 445 -24.80 -14.80 -1.34
C GLU A 445 -24.09 -15.93 -2.07
N ARG A 446 -24.34 -16.07 -3.37
CA ARG A 446 -23.60 -17.03 -4.19
C ARG A 446 -22.15 -16.57 -4.38
N LEU A 447 -21.19 -17.45 -4.11
CA LEU A 447 -19.79 -17.22 -4.46
C LEU A 447 -19.59 -17.58 -5.94
N SER A 448 -19.62 -16.60 -6.82
CA SER A 448 -19.30 -16.77 -8.24
C SER A 448 -17.79 -16.78 -8.49
N VAL A 449 -17.36 -17.23 -9.68
CA VAL A 449 -15.97 -17.09 -10.13
C VAL A 449 -15.57 -15.60 -10.18
N GLY A 450 -16.48 -14.71 -10.58
CA GLY A 450 -16.25 -13.26 -10.56
C GLY A 450 -15.93 -12.76 -9.16
N ARG A 451 -16.76 -13.11 -8.17
CA ARG A 451 -16.53 -12.73 -6.76
C ARG A 451 -15.24 -13.31 -6.19
N LEU A 452 -14.93 -14.57 -6.47
CA LEU A 452 -13.67 -15.17 -6.02
C LEU A 452 -12.46 -14.37 -6.54
N ARG A 453 -12.51 -13.93 -7.80
CA ARG A 453 -11.40 -13.19 -8.43
C ARG A 453 -11.18 -11.81 -7.81
N MET A 454 -12.18 -11.22 -7.16
CA MET A 454 -12.02 -9.95 -6.42
C MET A 454 -11.04 -10.04 -5.25
N LEU A 455 -10.64 -11.25 -4.82
CA LEU A 455 -9.53 -11.43 -3.88
C LEU A 455 -8.21 -10.79 -4.37
N GLY A 456 -8.09 -10.51 -5.67
CA GLY A 456 -6.93 -9.81 -6.23
C GLY A 456 -6.77 -8.37 -5.73
N MET A 457 -7.76 -7.78 -5.05
CA MET A 457 -7.58 -6.54 -4.29
C MET A 457 -6.43 -6.64 -3.28
N MET A 458 -6.18 -7.83 -2.73
CA MET A 458 -5.07 -8.08 -1.81
C MET A 458 -3.70 -7.92 -2.49
N LEU A 459 -3.60 -8.07 -3.81
CA LEU A 459 -2.33 -8.01 -4.53
C LEU A 459 -1.67 -6.62 -4.49
N GLY A 460 -2.40 -5.57 -4.13
CA GLY A 460 -1.89 -4.20 -4.06
C GLY A 460 -1.43 -3.74 -2.67
N GLY A 461 -1.41 -4.63 -1.68
CA GLY A 461 -0.91 -4.33 -0.33
C GLY A 461 0.40 -5.07 0.02
N ASP A 462 1.17 -4.52 0.95
CA ASP A 462 2.50 -5.03 1.35
C ASP A 462 2.49 -6.49 1.78
N SER A 463 1.54 -6.85 2.64
CA SER A 463 1.38 -8.22 3.17
C SER A 463 0.32 -9.04 2.43
N GLY A 464 -0.30 -8.48 1.40
CA GLY A 464 -1.46 -9.09 0.78
C GLY A 464 -1.15 -10.36 -0.01
N PHE A 465 0.07 -10.50 -0.54
CA PHE A 465 0.53 -11.75 -1.16
C PHE A 465 0.55 -12.91 -0.15
N ASP A 466 1.15 -12.69 1.03
CA ASP A 466 1.26 -13.72 2.06
C ASP A 466 -0.11 -14.09 2.63
N GLN A 467 -0.97 -13.09 2.85
CA GLN A 467 -2.34 -13.33 3.32
C GLN A 467 -3.19 -14.10 2.31
N LEU A 468 -3.05 -13.81 1.01
CA LEU A 468 -3.75 -14.54 -0.04
C LEU A 468 -3.25 -15.98 -0.15
N HIS A 469 -1.94 -16.20 0.01
CA HIS A 469 -1.37 -17.54 0.06
C HIS A 469 -1.97 -18.37 1.22
N TYR A 470 -1.98 -17.83 2.44
CA TYR A 470 -2.59 -18.48 3.60
C TYR A 470 -4.09 -18.73 3.43
N LEU A 471 -4.78 -17.87 2.68
CA LEU A 471 -6.18 -18.08 2.34
C LEU A 471 -6.35 -19.32 1.44
N PHE A 472 -5.46 -19.54 0.47
CA PHE A 472 -5.54 -20.68 -0.45
C PHE A 472 -5.08 -22.01 0.16
N GLU A 473 -4.17 -22.02 1.14
CA GLU A 473 -3.75 -23.24 1.87
C GLU A 473 -4.94 -24.06 2.40
N GLY A 474 -5.98 -23.37 2.86
CA GLY A 474 -7.16 -23.97 3.50
C GLY A 474 -8.43 -23.99 2.65
N ALA A 475 -8.33 -23.80 1.32
CA ALA A 475 -9.51 -23.57 0.47
C ALA A 475 -10.54 -24.72 0.48
N PHE A 476 -10.06 -25.97 0.53
CA PHE A 476 -10.89 -27.17 0.45
C PHE A 476 -10.83 -28.02 1.71
N SER A 477 -11.92 -28.71 1.99
CA SER A 477 -12.00 -29.81 2.96
C SER A 477 -12.65 -31.04 2.31
N THR A 478 -12.58 -32.18 3.00
CA THR A 478 -13.26 -33.41 2.57
C THR A 478 -14.36 -33.76 3.56
N ILE A 479 -15.60 -33.83 3.08
CA ILE A 479 -16.78 -34.20 3.88
C ILE A 479 -17.40 -35.44 3.25
N ASN A 480 -17.46 -36.55 3.99
CA ASN A 480 -17.97 -37.84 3.50
C ASN A 480 -17.32 -38.30 2.18
N GLY A 481 -16.01 -38.06 2.03
CA GLY A 481 -15.25 -38.38 0.81
C GLY A 481 -15.47 -37.43 -0.37
N GLN A 482 -16.26 -36.36 -0.20
CA GLN A 482 -16.48 -35.33 -1.22
C GLN A 482 -15.68 -34.07 -0.92
N LYS A 483 -14.99 -33.54 -1.93
CA LYS A 483 -14.33 -32.23 -1.89
C LYS A 483 -15.41 -31.14 -1.72
N ARG A 484 -15.22 -30.25 -0.75
CA ARG A 484 -16.09 -29.09 -0.46
C ARG A 484 -15.24 -27.88 -0.15
N LEU A 485 -15.78 -26.68 -0.33
CA LEU A 485 -15.12 -25.48 0.18
C LEU A 485 -15.11 -25.48 1.71
N ASN A 486 -13.99 -25.07 2.29
CA ASN A 486 -13.85 -24.94 3.73
C ASN A 486 -14.71 -23.76 4.25
N LYS A 487 -15.40 -23.94 5.38
CA LYS A 487 -16.22 -22.88 5.97
C LYS A 487 -15.39 -21.64 6.36
N GLN A 488 -14.21 -21.83 6.97
CA GLN A 488 -13.30 -20.74 7.31
C GLN A 488 -12.83 -20.00 6.06
N PHE A 489 -12.59 -20.73 4.96
CA PHE A 489 -12.29 -20.11 3.67
C PHE A 489 -13.44 -19.23 3.19
N LEU A 490 -14.68 -19.74 3.21
CA LEU A 490 -15.87 -18.96 2.84
C LEU A 490 -16.06 -17.70 3.71
N ASP A 491 -15.87 -17.82 5.03
CA ASP A 491 -15.91 -16.69 5.97
C ASP A 491 -14.84 -15.65 5.65
N ASN A 492 -13.62 -16.08 5.32
CA ASN A 492 -12.53 -15.19 4.94
C ASN A 492 -12.76 -14.52 3.59
N VAL A 493 -13.21 -15.27 2.58
CA VAL A 493 -13.55 -14.71 1.26
C VAL A 493 -14.64 -13.66 1.41
N TYR A 494 -15.72 -13.95 2.16
CA TYR A 494 -16.80 -12.99 2.41
C TYR A 494 -16.28 -11.66 2.97
N ARG A 495 -15.37 -11.70 3.96
CA ARG A 495 -14.78 -10.49 4.56
C ARG A 495 -13.96 -9.66 3.58
N GLN A 496 -13.42 -10.27 2.53
CA GLN A 496 -12.62 -9.55 1.52
C GLN A 496 -13.47 -9.01 0.37
N VAL A 497 -14.54 -9.71 0.00
CA VAL A 497 -15.29 -9.39 -1.24
C VAL A 497 -16.63 -8.71 -1.00
N SER A 498 -17.13 -8.67 0.23
CA SER A 498 -18.39 -8.01 0.59
C SER A 498 -18.28 -6.49 0.53
N MET A 499 -19.30 -5.85 -0.03
CA MET A 499 -19.39 -4.39 -0.11
C MET A 499 -20.30 -3.78 0.97
N GLY A 500 -20.85 -4.60 1.88
CA GLY A 500 -21.85 -4.16 2.87
C GLY A 500 -21.40 -3.03 3.80
N ASP A 501 -20.13 -3.02 4.20
CA ASP A 501 -19.62 -1.97 5.09
C ASP A 501 -19.40 -0.62 4.37
N SER A 502 -19.29 -0.65 3.03
CA SER A 502 -18.91 0.51 2.21
C SER A 502 -19.51 0.46 0.79
N PRO A 503 -20.85 0.45 0.63
CA PRO A 503 -21.48 0.32 -0.69
C PRO A 503 -21.17 1.50 -1.62
N LEU A 504 -20.87 2.68 -1.06
CA LEU A 504 -20.40 3.83 -1.82
C LEU A 504 -19.08 3.58 -2.55
N TYR A 505 -18.24 2.64 -2.09
CA TYR A 505 -17.00 2.31 -2.79
C TYR A 505 -17.32 1.85 -4.21
N ALA A 506 -18.20 0.86 -4.36
CA ALA A 506 -18.61 0.36 -5.67
C ALA A 506 -19.47 1.38 -6.44
N LEU A 507 -20.42 2.04 -5.75
CA LEU A 507 -21.37 2.94 -6.41
C LEU A 507 -20.74 4.21 -6.97
N MET A 508 -19.75 4.77 -6.27
CA MET A 508 -19.08 6.00 -6.65
C MET A 508 -17.73 5.76 -7.35
N HIS A 509 -17.29 4.51 -7.49
CA HIS A 509 -15.95 4.17 -7.97
C HIS A 509 -15.58 4.87 -9.28
N GLU A 510 -16.34 4.65 -10.36
CA GLU A 510 -16.01 5.24 -11.66
C GLU A 510 -16.26 6.75 -11.72
N THR A 511 -17.09 7.30 -10.82
CA THR A 511 -17.40 8.74 -10.77
C THR A 511 -16.17 9.60 -10.42
N ILE A 512 -15.13 8.98 -9.85
CA ILE A 512 -13.86 9.66 -9.56
C ILE A 512 -13.07 9.93 -10.85
N TYR A 513 -13.38 9.22 -11.95
CA TYR A 513 -12.78 9.39 -13.28
C TYR A 513 -13.71 10.08 -14.29
N ALA A 514 -15.02 10.16 -13.97
CA ALA A 514 -16.04 10.68 -14.87
C ALA A 514 -15.89 12.19 -15.11
N GLY A 515 -15.71 12.61 -16.37
CA GLY A 515 -15.65 14.02 -16.75
C GLY A 515 -14.62 14.85 -15.96
N VAL A 516 -13.51 14.25 -15.53
CA VAL A 516 -12.53 14.88 -14.62
C VAL A 516 -11.84 16.13 -15.18
N LEU A 517 -11.87 16.31 -16.50
CA LEU A 517 -11.36 17.47 -17.23
C LEU A 517 -12.46 18.04 -18.12
N GLU A 518 -12.39 19.33 -18.42
CA GLU A 518 -13.32 19.99 -19.36
C GLU A 518 -13.37 19.27 -20.72
N SER A 519 -12.22 18.79 -21.21
CA SER A 519 -12.13 18.05 -22.48
C SER A 519 -12.77 16.66 -22.45
N LEU A 520 -13.09 16.13 -21.27
CA LEU A 520 -13.72 14.81 -21.08
C LEU A 520 -15.20 14.93 -20.69
N LYS A 521 -15.74 16.15 -20.63
CA LYS A 521 -17.15 16.38 -20.37
C LYS A 521 -18.01 15.78 -21.49
N GLY A 522 -19.20 15.29 -21.13
CA GLY A 522 -20.12 14.67 -22.08
C GLY A 522 -19.83 13.20 -22.37
N ILE A 523 -18.77 12.62 -21.79
CA ILE A 523 -18.39 11.23 -21.98
C ILE A 523 -18.82 10.42 -20.73
N PRO A 524 -19.69 9.41 -20.88
CA PRO A 524 -20.06 8.53 -19.77
C PRO A 524 -18.92 7.56 -19.46
N THR A 525 -18.87 7.05 -18.22
CA THR A 525 -17.91 5.98 -17.89
C THR A 525 -18.34 4.67 -18.56
N ALA A 526 -19.65 4.45 -18.63
CA ALA A 526 -20.31 3.34 -19.30
C ALA A 526 -19.70 1.98 -18.92
N TRP A 527 -19.47 1.79 -17.61
CA TRP A 527 -18.80 0.61 -17.06
C TRP A 527 -17.43 0.39 -17.71
N GLY A 528 -16.54 1.37 -17.58
CA GLY A 528 -15.25 1.41 -18.27
C GLY A 528 -14.42 0.15 -18.06
N ALA A 529 -14.33 -0.32 -16.81
CA ALA A 529 -13.60 -1.54 -16.50
C ALA A 529 -14.21 -2.78 -17.18
N TRP A 530 -15.55 -2.89 -17.18
CA TRP A 530 -16.28 -4.00 -17.82
C TRP A 530 -16.14 -3.99 -19.34
N ARG A 531 -16.32 -2.82 -19.98
CA ARG A 531 -16.25 -2.66 -21.43
C ARG A 531 -14.88 -3.01 -21.99
N LEU A 532 -13.80 -2.75 -21.23
CA LEU A 532 -12.45 -3.13 -21.65
C LEU A 532 -12.22 -4.64 -21.68
N LEU A 533 -13.07 -5.46 -21.04
CA LEU A 533 -12.97 -6.92 -21.16
C LEU A 533 -13.23 -7.41 -22.60
N ASP A 534 -13.93 -6.64 -23.44
CA ASP A 534 -14.09 -6.94 -24.87
C ASP A 534 -12.75 -6.90 -25.63
N LYS A 535 -11.71 -6.29 -25.03
CA LYS A 535 -10.36 -6.19 -25.59
C LYS A 535 -9.38 -7.23 -25.03
N VAL A 536 -9.86 -8.21 -24.25
CA VAL A 536 -9.03 -9.32 -23.75
C VAL A 536 -8.36 -10.06 -24.92
N GLY A 537 -7.05 -10.29 -24.79
CA GLY A 537 -6.21 -10.89 -25.82
C GLY A 537 -5.62 -9.91 -26.85
N SER A 538 -6.02 -8.64 -26.82
CA SER A 538 -5.47 -7.58 -27.68
C SER A 538 -4.79 -6.47 -26.86
N GLU A 539 -5.56 -5.70 -26.11
CA GLU A 539 -5.08 -4.64 -25.21
C GLU A 539 -5.07 -5.08 -23.75
N ILE A 540 -6.02 -5.93 -23.35
CA ILE A 540 -6.13 -6.47 -22.00
C ILE A 540 -5.56 -7.90 -21.96
N PRO A 541 -4.74 -8.27 -20.96
CA PRO A 541 -4.15 -9.61 -20.87
C PRO A 541 -5.19 -10.73 -20.87
N ALA A 542 -4.88 -11.84 -21.57
CA ALA A 542 -5.77 -13.00 -21.73
C ALA A 542 -6.28 -13.59 -20.41
N GLY A 543 -5.50 -13.46 -19.32
CA GLY A 543 -5.89 -13.98 -18.02
C GLY A 543 -7.08 -13.26 -17.36
N PHE A 544 -7.54 -12.13 -17.92
CA PHE A 544 -8.77 -11.45 -17.50
C PHE A 544 -10.04 -11.92 -18.20
N ALA A 545 -9.98 -12.94 -19.06
CA ALA A 545 -11.17 -13.49 -19.73
C ALA A 545 -12.32 -13.74 -18.73
N SER A 546 -13.54 -13.31 -19.08
CA SER A 546 -14.72 -13.40 -18.22
C SER A 546 -15.13 -14.84 -17.91
N SER A 547 -14.79 -15.78 -18.79
CA SER A 547 -15.03 -17.22 -18.64
C SER A 547 -13.72 -17.97 -18.87
N PRO A 548 -12.84 -18.03 -17.87
CA PRO A 548 -11.56 -18.71 -18.01
C PRO A 548 -11.76 -20.24 -18.04
N GLU A 549 -10.99 -20.94 -18.87
CA GLU A 549 -10.97 -22.40 -18.95
C GLU A 549 -9.94 -22.98 -17.96
N PRO A 550 -10.35 -23.54 -16.80
CA PRO A 550 -9.43 -23.90 -15.73
C PRO A 550 -8.42 -24.98 -16.12
N ARG A 551 -8.75 -25.81 -17.12
CA ARG A 551 -7.90 -26.89 -17.64
C ARG A 551 -6.96 -26.46 -18.76
N ASP A 552 -7.12 -25.26 -19.31
CA ASP A 552 -6.16 -24.68 -20.25
C ASP A 552 -4.99 -24.08 -19.48
N LEU A 553 -3.87 -24.80 -19.48
CA LEU A 553 -2.63 -24.36 -18.83
C LEU A 553 -1.83 -23.36 -19.68
N SER A 554 -2.22 -23.10 -20.93
CA SER A 554 -1.54 -22.13 -21.80
C SER A 554 -1.98 -20.69 -21.54
N THR A 555 -3.17 -20.51 -20.95
CA THR A 555 -3.72 -19.21 -20.57
C THR A 555 -3.72 -19.07 -19.05
N PRO A 556 -3.09 -18.03 -18.47
CA PRO A 556 -3.15 -17.80 -17.02
C PRO A 556 -4.58 -17.44 -16.58
N ILE A 557 -4.90 -17.63 -15.30
CA ILE A 557 -6.14 -17.08 -14.69
C ILE A 557 -5.73 -16.02 -13.69
N TYR A 558 -6.14 -14.78 -13.93
CA TYR A 558 -5.81 -13.66 -13.05
C TYR A 558 -6.95 -13.33 -12.10
N LEU A 559 -6.60 -13.05 -10.85
CA LEU A 559 -7.45 -12.31 -9.92
C LEU A 559 -7.56 -10.85 -10.39
N THR A 560 -8.69 -10.21 -10.11
CA THR A 560 -8.97 -8.81 -10.50
C THR A 560 -8.55 -7.84 -9.40
N GLY A 561 -8.34 -6.57 -9.74
CA GLY A 561 -8.03 -5.51 -8.79
C GLY A 561 -9.30 -4.80 -8.31
N GLU A 562 -9.24 -3.47 -8.30
CA GLU A 562 -10.36 -2.58 -7.93
C GLU A 562 -11.42 -2.40 -9.03
N HIS A 563 -11.34 -3.17 -10.11
CA HIS A 563 -12.26 -3.11 -11.24
C HIS A 563 -13.69 -3.42 -10.80
N ILE A 564 -14.61 -2.45 -10.93
CA ILE A 564 -16.03 -2.61 -10.62
C ILE A 564 -16.79 -3.01 -11.88
N TYR A 565 -17.66 -4.01 -11.74
CA TYR A 565 -18.44 -4.57 -12.84
C TYR A 565 -19.95 -4.52 -12.55
N PRO A 566 -20.80 -4.41 -13.58
CA PRO A 566 -22.25 -4.32 -13.40
C PRO A 566 -22.85 -5.56 -12.72
N TRP A 567 -22.29 -6.76 -12.97
CA TRP A 567 -22.76 -8.00 -12.35
C TRP A 567 -22.54 -8.02 -10.82
N LEU A 568 -21.64 -7.20 -10.28
CA LEU A 568 -21.45 -7.11 -8.82
C LEU A 568 -22.72 -6.59 -8.12
N PHE A 569 -23.45 -5.67 -8.78
CA PHE A 569 -24.75 -5.16 -8.33
C PHE A 569 -25.89 -6.18 -8.51
N GLU A 570 -25.63 -7.35 -9.08
CA GLU A 570 -26.57 -8.48 -9.10
C GLU A 570 -26.24 -9.50 -8.02
N GLU A 571 -24.96 -9.62 -7.65
CA GLU A 571 -24.47 -10.69 -6.79
C GLU A 571 -24.35 -10.29 -5.32
N ASP A 572 -23.98 -9.05 -5.00
CA ASP A 572 -23.83 -8.54 -3.62
C ASP A 572 -25.14 -7.94 -3.09
N TYR A 573 -25.62 -8.43 -1.94
CA TYR A 573 -26.91 -8.04 -1.34
C TYR A 573 -26.99 -6.56 -1.00
N ALA A 574 -25.88 -5.95 -0.56
CA ALA A 574 -25.86 -4.53 -0.23
C ALA A 574 -25.93 -3.65 -1.49
N LEU A 575 -25.47 -4.17 -2.64
CA LEU A 575 -25.46 -3.45 -3.90
C LEU A 575 -26.70 -3.70 -4.77
N ARG A 576 -27.38 -4.84 -4.61
CA ARG A 576 -28.59 -5.19 -5.39
C ARG A 576 -29.66 -4.10 -5.46
N PRO A 577 -30.08 -3.48 -4.34
CA PRO A 577 -31.07 -2.41 -4.39
C PRO A 577 -30.60 -1.17 -5.16
N LEU A 578 -29.29 -1.03 -5.34
CA LEU A 578 -28.62 0.13 -5.93
C LEU A 578 -28.32 -0.03 -7.42
N LYS A 579 -28.65 -1.18 -8.02
CA LYS A 579 -28.31 -1.51 -9.42
C LYS A 579 -28.76 -0.44 -10.42
N GLU A 580 -30.02 -0.02 -10.36
CA GLU A 580 -30.56 0.99 -11.28
C GLU A 580 -29.91 2.36 -11.07
N ILE A 581 -29.54 2.70 -9.83
CA ILE A 581 -28.81 3.93 -9.52
C ILE A 581 -27.43 3.89 -10.14
N ALA A 582 -26.71 2.77 -9.98
CA ALA A 582 -25.38 2.57 -10.55
C ALA A 582 -25.37 2.67 -12.07
N GLU A 583 -26.38 2.10 -12.74
CA GLU A 583 -26.55 2.23 -14.19
C GLU A 583 -26.75 3.68 -14.63
N ILE A 584 -27.57 4.45 -13.92
CA ILE A 584 -27.79 5.87 -14.22
C ILE A 584 -26.47 6.65 -14.06
N LEU A 585 -25.72 6.42 -12.98
CA LEU A 585 -24.43 7.08 -12.75
C LEU A 585 -23.40 6.72 -13.83
N ALA A 586 -23.32 5.45 -14.23
CA ALA A 586 -22.39 4.99 -15.27
C ALA A 586 -22.70 5.62 -16.64
N MET A 587 -23.97 5.90 -16.93
CA MET A 587 -24.42 6.51 -18.19
C MET A 587 -24.54 8.04 -18.15
N ASP A 588 -24.36 8.66 -16.98
CA ASP A 588 -24.40 10.12 -16.84
C ASP A 588 -23.21 10.76 -17.57
N THR A 589 -23.49 11.86 -18.27
CA THR A 589 -22.53 12.61 -19.09
C THR A 589 -22.32 14.03 -18.57
N ASP A 590 -23.17 14.48 -17.65
CA ASP A 590 -23.18 15.82 -17.08
C ASP A 590 -22.41 15.85 -15.76
N TRP A 591 -21.11 15.59 -15.86
CA TRP A 591 -20.18 15.66 -14.74
C TRP A 591 -19.44 16.99 -14.74
N THR A 592 -19.37 17.62 -13.56
CA THR A 592 -18.50 18.78 -13.33
C THR A 592 -17.03 18.32 -13.36
N PRO A 593 -16.14 19.04 -14.08
CA PRO A 593 -14.70 18.80 -14.01
C PRO A 593 -14.16 18.91 -12.58
N LEU A 594 -13.27 17.99 -12.21
CA LEU A 594 -12.63 17.97 -10.89
C LEU A 594 -11.27 18.66 -10.90
N TYR A 595 -10.61 18.69 -12.06
CA TYR A 595 -9.25 19.20 -12.17
C TYR A 595 -9.16 20.35 -13.19
N ASP A 596 -8.47 21.42 -12.81
CA ASP A 596 -8.10 22.51 -13.71
C ASP A 596 -6.59 22.48 -13.97
N LYS A 597 -6.20 22.03 -15.17
CA LYS A 597 -4.79 21.91 -15.55
C LYS A 597 -4.04 23.25 -15.52
N SER A 598 -4.73 24.36 -15.76
CA SER A 598 -4.09 25.70 -15.76
C SER A 598 -3.80 26.18 -14.35
N VAL A 599 -4.70 25.90 -13.40
CA VAL A 599 -4.50 26.19 -11.98
C VAL A 599 -3.40 25.29 -11.42
N LEU A 600 -3.44 23.98 -11.73
CA LEU A 600 -2.40 23.03 -11.31
C LEU A 600 -1.02 23.43 -11.84
N ALA A 601 -0.90 23.79 -13.12
CA ALA A 601 0.35 24.25 -13.72
C ALA A 601 0.94 25.51 -13.07
N SER A 602 0.09 26.30 -12.41
CA SER A 602 0.48 27.54 -11.72
C SER A 602 0.54 27.36 -10.20
N ASN A 603 0.57 26.12 -9.71
CA ASN A 603 0.53 25.83 -8.29
C ASN A 603 1.81 26.28 -7.55
N GLU A 604 1.60 27.10 -6.53
CA GLU A 604 2.66 27.54 -5.59
C GLU A 604 2.54 26.88 -4.21
N VAL A 605 1.48 26.09 -3.96
CA VAL A 605 1.32 25.37 -2.69
C VAL A 605 2.38 24.27 -2.62
N PRO A 606 3.26 24.27 -1.58
CA PRO A 606 4.23 23.21 -1.39
C PRO A 606 3.58 21.84 -1.31
N GLY A 607 4.15 20.84 -1.97
CA GLY A 607 3.58 19.51 -1.93
C GLY A 607 4.58 18.39 -2.16
N ALA A 608 4.27 17.24 -1.56
CA ALA A 608 5.04 16.02 -1.70
C ALA A 608 4.12 14.81 -1.84
N ALA A 609 4.56 13.83 -2.64
CA ALA A 609 3.81 12.61 -2.90
C ALA A 609 4.68 11.36 -2.77
N ALA A 610 4.22 10.38 -1.99
CA ALA A 610 4.75 9.03 -2.05
C ALA A 610 4.05 8.31 -3.20
N VAL A 611 4.83 8.01 -4.24
CA VAL A 611 4.38 7.28 -5.44
C VAL A 611 4.95 5.88 -5.35
N TYR A 612 4.09 4.88 -5.23
CA TYR A 612 4.52 3.49 -5.09
C TYR A 612 4.87 2.92 -6.46
N PHE A 613 6.05 2.32 -6.59
CA PHE A 613 6.63 1.97 -7.89
C PHE A 613 5.78 0.96 -8.67
N GLU A 614 5.20 -0.04 -7.98
CA GLU A 614 4.39 -1.11 -8.56
C GLU A 614 2.90 -1.00 -8.19
N ASP A 615 2.41 0.22 -7.98
CA ASP A 615 1.01 0.45 -7.63
C ASP A 615 0.07 -0.04 -8.75
N MET A 616 -0.79 -0.99 -8.43
CA MET A 616 -1.75 -1.56 -9.39
C MET A 616 -3.07 -0.79 -9.46
N PHE A 617 -3.30 0.14 -8.53
CA PHE A 617 -4.53 0.94 -8.44
C PHE A 617 -4.33 2.33 -9.04
N VAL A 618 -3.19 2.96 -8.76
CA VAL A 618 -2.89 4.31 -9.24
C VAL A 618 -1.64 4.28 -10.12
N PRO A 619 -1.77 4.35 -11.47
CA PRO A 619 -0.64 4.20 -12.37
C PRO A 619 0.51 5.17 -12.07
N THR A 620 1.72 4.62 -11.88
CA THR A 620 2.93 5.38 -11.54
C THR A 620 3.25 6.46 -12.56
N GLU A 621 3.16 6.16 -13.86
CA GLU A 621 3.50 7.14 -14.91
C GLU A 621 2.56 8.34 -14.88
N LEU A 622 1.26 8.08 -14.75
CA LEU A 622 0.24 9.13 -14.68
C LEU A 622 0.38 9.96 -13.39
N SER A 623 0.76 9.32 -12.28
CA SER A 623 1.06 10.01 -11.03
C SER A 623 2.23 10.99 -11.19
N LEU A 624 3.30 10.57 -11.86
CA LEU A 624 4.47 11.40 -12.12
C LEU A 624 4.16 12.57 -13.05
N GLU A 625 3.35 12.34 -14.08
CA GLU A 625 2.88 13.41 -14.98
C GLU A 625 2.08 14.48 -14.22
N THR A 626 1.15 14.06 -13.37
CA THR A 626 0.36 14.98 -12.53
C THR A 626 1.23 15.69 -11.50
N GLY A 627 2.18 14.98 -10.88
CA GLY A 627 3.13 15.58 -9.94
C GLY A 627 3.98 16.66 -10.60
N ALA A 628 4.51 16.39 -11.80
CA ALA A 628 5.28 17.36 -12.58
C ALA A 628 4.43 18.56 -13.00
N LEU A 629 3.20 18.34 -13.45
CA LEU A 629 2.27 19.42 -13.81
C LEU A 629 1.98 20.33 -12.60
N ALA A 630 1.69 19.74 -11.45
CA ALA A 630 1.25 20.47 -10.26
C ALA A 630 2.38 20.95 -9.35
N ASN A 631 3.65 20.88 -9.80
CA ASN A 631 4.83 21.22 -9.02
C ASN A 631 4.88 20.47 -7.65
N ILE A 632 4.48 19.20 -7.66
CA ILE A 632 4.50 18.32 -6.48
C ILE A 632 5.75 17.44 -6.53
N ARG A 633 6.49 17.41 -5.43
CA ARG A 633 7.71 16.61 -5.32
C ARG A 633 7.38 15.15 -5.11
N THR A 634 7.81 14.29 -6.02
CA THR A 634 7.50 12.86 -5.97
C THR A 634 8.66 12.07 -5.35
N TRP A 635 8.36 11.28 -4.33
CA TRP A 635 9.21 10.19 -3.84
C TRP A 635 8.69 8.89 -4.43
N VAL A 636 9.36 8.40 -5.47
CA VAL A 636 9.09 7.08 -6.04
C VAL A 636 9.77 6.03 -5.17
N THR A 637 9.00 5.07 -4.66
CA THR A 637 9.52 4.06 -3.74
C THR A 637 8.89 2.69 -4.00
N ASN A 638 9.71 1.65 -3.84
CA ASN A 638 9.28 0.25 -3.78
C ASN A 638 9.40 -0.33 -2.36
N GLU A 639 9.68 0.50 -1.35
CA GLU A 639 9.70 0.09 0.07
C GLU A 639 8.30 -0.31 0.55
N TYR A 640 7.26 0.20 -0.09
CA TYR A 640 5.86 -0.03 0.26
C TYR A 640 5.01 -0.17 -1.01
N GLN A 641 3.86 -0.80 -0.85
CA GLN A 641 2.74 -0.88 -1.78
C GLN A 641 1.70 0.19 -1.43
N HIS A 642 0.52 0.12 -2.06
CA HIS A 642 -0.53 1.13 -1.96
C HIS A 642 -0.96 1.45 -0.52
N ASP A 643 -0.81 0.49 0.40
CA ASP A 643 -1.13 0.61 1.82
C ASP A 643 0.01 1.16 2.68
N GLY A 644 1.06 1.73 2.08
CA GLY A 644 2.25 2.21 2.81
C GLY A 644 1.95 3.12 3.99
N LEU A 645 0.99 4.06 3.88
CA LEU A 645 0.61 4.95 5.00
C LEU A 645 0.10 4.16 6.22
N ARG A 646 -0.52 2.99 6.02
CA ARG A 646 -0.95 2.10 7.09
C ARG A 646 0.22 1.31 7.66
N MET A 647 1.18 0.93 6.82
CA MET A 647 2.32 0.09 7.20
C MET A 647 3.41 0.86 7.96
N ASP A 648 3.76 2.06 7.49
CA ASP A 648 4.82 2.88 8.10
C ASP A 648 4.50 4.39 8.01
N GLY A 649 3.30 4.74 8.47
CA GLY A 649 2.77 6.09 8.30
C GLY A 649 3.59 7.19 8.98
N ALA A 650 4.30 6.88 10.07
CA ALA A 650 5.15 7.88 10.74
C ALA A 650 6.34 8.28 9.86
N LYS A 651 7.06 7.31 9.31
CA LYS A 651 8.22 7.55 8.43
C LYS A 651 7.79 8.19 7.11
N ILE A 652 6.70 7.70 6.52
CA ILE A 652 6.18 8.27 5.27
C ILE A 652 5.76 9.72 5.47
N PHE A 653 4.98 10.03 6.52
CA PHE A 653 4.55 11.40 6.77
C PHE A 653 5.73 12.33 7.04
N GLU A 654 6.70 11.92 7.86
CA GLU A 654 7.92 12.69 8.12
C GLU A 654 8.70 12.99 6.82
N ARG A 655 8.82 11.98 5.93
CA ARG A 655 9.50 12.14 4.64
C ARG A 655 8.77 13.11 3.72
N LEU A 656 7.44 13.04 3.66
CA LEU A 656 6.62 13.96 2.85
C LEU A 656 6.72 15.39 3.37
N GLU A 657 6.70 15.57 4.69
CA GLU A 657 6.83 16.90 5.29
C GLU A 657 8.18 17.52 4.96
N PHE A 658 9.26 16.73 5.08
CA PHE A 658 10.61 17.16 4.71
C PHE A 658 10.69 17.57 3.23
N LEU A 659 10.22 16.71 2.32
CA LEU A 659 10.29 16.94 0.87
C LEU A 659 9.53 18.19 0.45
N ALA A 660 8.37 18.48 1.05
CA ALA A 660 7.59 19.65 0.73
C ALA A 660 8.25 20.98 1.16
N THR A 661 9.24 20.94 2.07
CA THR A 661 9.90 22.14 2.61
C THR A 661 11.28 22.43 2.01
N GLU A 662 11.93 21.43 1.42
CA GLU A 662 13.07 21.67 0.53
C GLU A 662 12.61 22.45 -0.69
#